data_AF-A0A914WPA0-F1
#
_entry.id   AF-A0A914WPA0-F1
#
_cell.length_a   1.000
_cell.length_b   1.000
_cell.length_c   1.000
_cell.angle_alpha   90.00
_cell.angle_beta   90.00
_cell.angle_gamma   90.00
#
_symmetry.space_group_name_H-M   'P 1'
#
loop_
_entity.id
_entity.type
_entity.pdbx_description
1 polymer ?
#
loop_
_entity_poly.entity_id
_entity_poly.type
_entity_poly.pdbx_seq_one_letter_code
_entity_poly.pdbx_strand_id
1 'polypeptide(L)'
;MCNVNLYMPQFFEKWTISDFLRRKGPQLSAEESENLWLVLYNCLSELCVDSRPPVRKSACQTLLQTVAAHGAALKPSTWKHMVWKILFPMMDKVRALTGSASTTRSDSGALGASNILIHHSRDTESKQWAETSVQTLAGVVKIFNAQRSVLISLSDFPSAWSTLMGYIEPSAVSDNAEMSLAALKSFQELLHGRTSPQTLDINTRDRASSTAGGAGSHGDDLLPNLPEELWLVAWQTWVRIASALIAPRRQATLESPAPIQSVVTKEPRPAKVLLPGPSHLTTLLHTFPQLFDHVKNRIAVEEVKYAGVLTIIKGIVAVPVSTDQAPFILPTAADVTPTQEAVLDCIKTLYEEMVASNSNLREALPDLYRLLLDLVGYSVRTPPSPFLAGKKDCAQWVMQNSIPFAELSLRTLVEYYSNTAHYAEIVQATVLVDIVKCLSVPMSLKYQCPAQTTWKAATSAFITVIRLGLPIARQQVRHFRALWTELADAFEKFLFTSSKPSTPLSSDERKRHEFVDCQMIDLIRAEILPFINIFPRDFTQRIVELLNKGSINSTDHKDVLDTYLQRTELSRVSFEALLSMSQSEPDLVRCTSPSNSDKPIVHLGTSAINSLISRCRQVMTSYVNDEATSGEMRLPQERVVEMASVLNAVVTLIDGLTKRGAAPVASNAHNDVWLELIELYPTLVDCVPSCKSDRRVEDAVVEALKAYKSLLKRP
;
A
#
# COMPACT_ATOMS: atom_id res chain seq x y z
N MET A 1 13.85 -46.05 -34.65
CA MET A 1 15.24 -45.64 -34.34
C MET A 1 16.04 -45.41 -35.64
N CYS A 2 15.52 -44.62 -36.59
CA CYS A 2 16.21 -44.17 -37.81
C CYS A 2 15.65 -42.80 -38.18
N ASN A 3 16.22 -41.70 -37.66
CA ASN A 3 16.09 -40.33 -38.20
C ASN A 3 16.84 -39.26 -37.37
N VAL A 4 17.94 -39.63 -36.69
CA VAL A 4 18.72 -38.66 -35.89
C VAL A 4 20.03 -38.23 -36.58
N ASN A 5 20.51 -38.96 -37.60
CA ASN A 5 21.86 -38.75 -38.15
C ASN A 5 21.94 -37.97 -39.48
N LEU A 6 20.84 -37.47 -40.05
CA LEU A 6 20.86 -36.64 -41.27
C LEU A 6 20.86 -35.13 -41.01
N TYR A 7 20.76 -34.69 -39.74
CA TYR A 7 20.55 -33.28 -39.37
C TYR A 7 21.80 -32.52 -38.92
N MET A 8 22.94 -33.19 -38.71
CA MET A 8 24.22 -32.52 -38.40
C MET A 8 24.96 -31.99 -39.64
N PRO A 9 25.00 -32.69 -40.80
CA PRO A 9 25.83 -32.27 -41.93
C PRO A 9 25.39 -30.95 -42.57
N GLN A 10 24.10 -30.78 -42.88
CA GLN A 10 23.59 -29.55 -43.53
C GLN A 10 23.67 -28.30 -42.63
N PHE A 11 23.75 -28.47 -41.32
CA PHE A 11 23.82 -27.37 -40.35
C PHE A 11 25.27 -26.96 -40.06
N PHE A 12 26.19 -27.92 -39.98
CA PHE A 12 27.63 -27.63 -40.01
C PHE A 12 28.01 -26.89 -41.30
N GLU A 13 27.41 -27.28 -42.42
CA GLU A 13 27.62 -26.64 -43.72
C GLU A 13 27.23 -25.14 -43.71
N LYS A 14 26.15 -24.74 -43.02
CA LYS A 14 25.73 -23.33 -42.92
C LYS A 14 26.57 -22.46 -41.98
N TRP A 15 27.05 -23.00 -40.86
CA TRP A 15 28.06 -22.34 -40.02
C TRP A 15 29.36 -22.11 -40.82
N THR A 16 29.76 -23.15 -41.56
CA THR A 16 30.89 -23.10 -42.50
C THR A 16 30.65 -22.08 -43.61
N ILE A 17 29.41 -21.87 -44.09
CA ILE A 17 29.07 -20.83 -45.08
C ILE A 17 29.23 -19.42 -44.50
N SER A 18 28.80 -19.15 -43.26
CA SER A 18 29.00 -17.82 -42.64
C SER A 18 30.49 -17.48 -42.46
N ASP A 19 31.29 -18.47 -42.03
CA ASP A 19 32.74 -18.36 -41.92
C ASP A 19 33.43 -18.30 -43.29
N PHE A 20 32.91 -19.04 -44.28
CA PHE A 20 33.38 -19.03 -45.66
C PHE A 20 33.13 -17.68 -46.34
N LEU A 21 31.94 -17.10 -46.18
CA LEU A 21 31.59 -15.76 -46.67
C LEU A 21 32.51 -14.70 -46.06
N ARG A 22 32.87 -14.82 -44.78
CA ARG A 22 33.84 -13.93 -44.13
C ARG A 22 35.27 -14.13 -44.68
N ARG A 23 35.72 -15.36 -44.83
CA ARG A 23 37.08 -15.70 -45.33
C ARG A 23 37.27 -15.33 -46.81
N LYS A 24 36.20 -15.40 -47.61
CA LYS A 24 36.15 -15.00 -49.02
C LYS A 24 35.75 -13.53 -49.22
N GLY A 25 35.34 -12.83 -48.15
CA GLY A 25 34.99 -11.41 -48.16
C GLY A 25 35.98 -10.47 -48.87
N PRO A 26 37.32 -10.63 -48.74
CA PRO A 26 38.28 -9.81 -49.46
C PRO A 26 38.41 -10.14 -50.96
N GLN A 27 37.75 -11.20 -51.47
CA GLN A 27 37.74 -11.60 -52.89
C GLN A 27 36.42 -11.28 -53.60
N LEU A 28 35.41 -10.80 -52.87
CA LEU A 28 34.07 -10.46 -53.36
C LEU A 28 33.88 -8.94 -53.30
N SER A 29 33.10 -8.37 -54.20
CA SER A 29 32.68 -6.98 -54.03
C SER A 29 31.80 -6.86 -52.78
N ALA A 30 31.79 -5.67 -52.16
CA ALA A 30 30.97 -5.42 -50.96
C ALA A 30 29.47 -5.70 -51.21
N GLU A 31 28.99 -5.46 -52.43
CA GLU A 31 27.61 -5.69 -52.84
C GLU A 31 27.27 -7.19 -52.98
N GLU A 32 28.17 -7.98 -53.57
CA GLU A 32 28.00 -9.44 -53.68
C GLU A 32 28.01 -10.12 -52.31
N SER A 33 28.88 -9.66 -51.40
CA SER A 33 28.92 -10.16 -50.02
C SER A 33 27.62 -9.87 -49.28
N GLU A 34 27.08 -8.66 -49.39
CA GLU A 34 25.80 -8.28 -48.78
C GLU A 34 24.61 -9.08 -49.32
N ASN A 35 24.54 -9.29 -50.64
CA ASN A 35 23.49 -10.10 -51.26
C ASN A 35 23.54 -11.56 -50.77
N LEU A 36 24.73 -12.14 -50.64
CA LEU A 36 24.92 -13.48 -50.09
C LEU A 36 24.47 -13.58 -48.62
N TRP A 37 24.78 -12.56 -47.81
CA TRP A 37 24.28 -12.47 -46.44
C TRP A 37 22.76 -12.42 -46.39
N LEU A 38 22.11 -11.57 -47.20
CA LEU A 38 20.65 -11.47 -47.24
C LEU A 38 19.98 -12.78 -47.67
N VAL A 39 20.54 -13.49 -48.67
CA VAL A 39 20.05 -14.82 -49.07
C VAL A 39 20.18 -15.82 -47.93
N LEU A 40 21.33 -15.83 -47.24
CA LEU A 40 21.54 -16.72 -46.08
C LEU A 40 20.53 -16.43 -44.97
N TYR A 41 20.31 -15.16 -44.63
CA TYR A 41 19.37 -14.74 -43.61
C TYR A 41 17.92 -15.06 -43.99
N ASN A 42 17.53 -14.88 -45.25
CA ASN A 42 16.22 -15.27 -45.74
C ASN A 42 16.01 -16.79 -45.61
N CYS A 43 16.95 -17.60 -46.11
CA CYS A 43 16.90 -19.06 -46.00
C CYS A 43 16.84 -19.54 -44.54
N LEU A 44 17.56 -18.88 -43.62
CA LEU A 44 17.49 -19.22 -42.20
C LEU A 44 16.14 -18.81 -41.58
N SER A 45 15.56 -17.67 -41.98
CA SER A 45 14.25 -17.21 -41.51
C SER A 45 13.12 -18.16 -41.93
N GLU A 46 13.20 -18.76 -43.12
CA GLU A 46 12.24 -19.77 -43.59
C GLU A 46 12.32 -21.07 -42.77
N LEU A 47 13.51 -21.44 -42.31
CA LEU A 47 13.70 -22.60 -41.42
C LEU A 47 13.21 -22.32 -39.99
N CYS A 48 13.05 -21.06 -39.59
CA CYS A 48 12.50 -20.71 -38.28
C CYS A 48 11.01 -21.04 -38.15
N VAL A 49 10.33 -21.39 -39.25
CA VAL A 49 8.92 -21.81 -39.28
C VAL A 49 8.72 -23.25 -39.76
N ASP A 50 9.80 -24.05 -39.81
CA ASP A 50 9.74 -25.48 -40.17
C ASP A 50 8.80 -26.28 -39.25
N SER A 51 8.15 -27.32 -39.75
CA SER A 51 7.24 -28.14 -38.94
C SER A 51 7.95 -28.83 -37.76
N ARG A 52 9.24 -29.11 -37.87
CA ARG A 52 10.04 -29.85 -36.88
C ARG A 52 10.63 -28.89 -35.83
N PRO A 53 10.28 -29.02 -34.52
CA PRO A 53 10.79 -28.13 -33.48
C PRO A 53 12.33 -28.05 -33.36
N PRO A 54 13.10 -29.15 -33.50
CA PRO A 54 14.57 -29.07 -33.45
C PRO A 54 15.17 -28.23 -34.57
N VAL A 55 14.57 -28.27 -35.76
CA VAL A 55 14.99 -27.48 -36.93
C VAL A 55 14.73 -26.00 -36.67
N ARG A 56 13.53 -25.63 -36.21
CA ARG A 56 13.19 -24.25 -35.86
C ARG A 56 14.12 -23.68 -34.79
N LYS A 57 14.35 -24.44 -33.72
CA LYS A 57 15.21 -24.03 -32.60
C LYS A 57 16.64 -23.75 -33.04
N SER A 58 17.21 -24.66 -33.82
CA SER A 58 18.56 -24.54 -34.38
C SER A 58 18.67 -23.38 -35.38
N ALA A 59 17.69 -23.24 -36.28
CA ALA A 59 17.62 -22.16 -37.25
C ALA A 59 17.52 -20.79 -36.58
N CYS A 60 16.66 -20.64 -35.55
CA CYS A 60 16.56 -19.43 -34.74
C CYS A 60 17.90 -19.12 -34.07
N GLN A 61 18.50 -20.06 -33.34
CA GLN A 61 19.81 -19.83 -32.70
C GLN A 61 20.89 -19.40 -33.70
N THR A 62 20.97 -20.09 -34.84
CA THR A 62 21.96 -19.80 -35.88
C THR A 62 21.73 -18.41 -36.45
N LEU A 63 20.51 -18.08 -36.90
CA LEU A 63 20.17 -16.76 -37.44
C LEU A 63 20.55 -15.65 -36.46
N LEU A 64 20.16 -15.79 -35.20
CA LEU A 64 20.39 -14.78 -34.17
C LEU A 64 21.88 -14.59 -33.88
N GLN A 65 22.65 -15.67 -33.77
CA GLN A 65 24.09 -15.61 -33.55
C GLN A 65 24.82 -15.01 -34.76
N THR A 66 24.43 -15.40 -35.98
CA THR A 66 25.04 -14.89 -37.22
C THR A 66 24.74 -13.40 -37.41
N VAL A 67 23.51 -12.94 -37.12
CA VAL A 67 23.18 -11.50 -37.16
C VAL A 67 23.89 -10.74 -36.05
N ALA A 68 23.98 -11.30 -34.83
CA ALA A 68 24.71 -10.65 -33.74
C ALA A 68 26.21 -10.50 -34.05
N ALA A 69 26.84 -11.53 -34.65
CA ALA A 69 28.27 -11.54 -34.95
C ALA A 69 28.65 -10.69 -36.18
N HIS A 70 27.75 -10.55 -37.16
CA HIS A 70 28.07 -9.91 -38.45
C HIS A 70 27.20 -8.70 -38.80
N GLY A 71 26.21 -8.38 -37.97
CA GLY A 71 25.25 -7.31 -38.23
C GLY A 71 25.89 -5.92 -38.32
N ALA A 72 26.98 -5.68 -37.58
CA ALA A 72 27.67 -4.38 -37.60
C ALA A 72 28.30 -4.04 -38.98
N ALA A 73 28.53 -5.05 -39.82
CA ALA A 73 29.09 -4.87 -41.16
C ALA A 73 28.01 -4.53 -42.22
N LEU A 74 26.72 -4.60 -41.88
CA LEU A 74 25.64 -4.34 -42.83
C LEU A 74 25.38 -2.83 -42.99
N LYS A 75 25.17 -2.40 -44.24
CA LYS A 75 24.77 -1.01 -44.55
C LYS A 75 23.36 -0.68 -44.02
N PRO A 76 23.03 0.60 -43.81
CA PRO A 76 21.68 1.02 -43.39
C PRO A 76 20.53 0.50 -44.29
N SER A 77 20.71 0.52 -45.62
CA SER A 77 19.73 -0.03 -46.58
C SER A 77 19.50 -1.53 -46.38
N THR A 78 20.57 -2.26 -46.07
CA THR A 78 20.59 -3.71 -45.85
C THR A 78 19.95 -4.05 -44.51
N TRP A 79 20.18 -3.23 -43.47
CA TRP A 79 19.47 -3.30 -42.20
C TRP A 79 17.98 -3.04 -42.33
N LYS A 80 17.59 -2.06 -43.13
CA LYS A 80 16.18 -1.81 -43.45
C LYS A 80 15.53 -3.04 -44.09
N HIS A 81 16.20 -3.68 -45.05
CA HIS A 81 15.72 -4.93 -45.63
C HIS A 81 15.65 -6.06 -44.60
N MET A 82 16.68 -6.24 -43.78
CA MET A 82 16.71 -7.23 -42.69
C MET A 82 15.51 -7.09 -41.76
N VAL A 83 15.23 -5.89 -41.27
CA VAL A 83 14.13 -5.64 -40.33
C VAL A 83 12.77 -5.89 -40.99
N TRP A 84 12.51 -5.26 -42.14
CA TRP A 84 11.17 -5.24 -42.73
C TRP A 84 10.83 -6.42 -43.64
N LYS A 85 11.83 -7.11 -44.21
CA LYS A 85 11.63 -8.20 -45.17
C LYS A 85 12.01 -9.57 -44.62
N ILE A 86 12.79 -9.64 -43.55
CA ILE A 86 13.23 -10.91 -42.95
C ILE A 86 12.70 -11.05 -41.52
N LEU A 87 13.08 -10.17 -40.59
CA LEU A 87 12.77 -10.34 -39.16
C LEU A 87 11.27 -10.18 -38.84
N PHE A 88 10.63 -9.09 -39.26
CA PHE A 88 9.19 -8.89 -39.00
C PHE A 88 8.30 -9.91 -39.70
N PRO A 89 8.49 -10.23 -41.01
CA PRO A 89 7.72 -11.30 -41.64
C PRO A 89 7.92 -12.67 -41.00
N MET A 90 9.14 -12.96 -40.49
CA MET A 90 9.38 -14.18 -39.71
C MET A 90 8.56 -14.17 -38.40
N MET A 91 8.56 -13.06 -37.64
CA MET A 91 7.75 -12.94 -36.42
C MET A 91 6.25 -13.04 -36.69
N ASP A 92 5.75 -12.49 -37.80
CA ASP A 92 4.35 -12.62 -38.21
C ASP A 92 3.97 -14.07 -38.48
N LYS A 93 4.81 -14.81 -39.22
CA LYS A 93 4.60 -16.24 -39.49
C LYS A 93 4.62 -17.07 -38.20
N VAL A 94 5.60 -16.83 -37.31
CA VAL A 94 5.69 -17.53 -36.02
C VAL A 94 4.48 -17.25 -35.15
N ARG A 95 4.03 -15.99 -35.07
CA ARG A 95 2.81 -15.59 -34.35
C ARG A 95 1.57 -16.28 -34.91
N ALA A 96 1.40 -16.28 -36.23
CA ALA A 96 0.26 -16.93 -36.87
C ALA A 96 0.22 -18.43 -36.56
N LEU A 97 1.34 -19.12 -36.71
CA LEU A 97 1.46 -20.55 -36.42
C LEU A 97 1.26 -20.87 -34.94
N THR A 98 1.69 -19.98 -34.05
CA THR A 98 1.45 -20.13 -32.61
C THR A 98 -0.02 -19.97 -32.25
N GLY A 99 -0.73 -19.02 -32.89
CA GLY A 99 -2.17 -18.82 -32.71
C GLY A 99 -3.02 -19.96 -33.28
N SER A 100 -2.56 -20.65 -34.33
CA SER A 100 -3.26 -21.77 -34.96
C SER A 100 -2.84 -23.16 -34.45
N ALA A 101 -1.87 -23.23 -33.53
CA ALA A 101 -1.29 -24.49 -33.08
C ALA A 101 -2.25 -25.32 -32.24
N SER A 102 -2.28 -26.64 -32.47
CA SER A 102 -3.19 -27.53 -31.76
C SER A 102 -2.84 -27.65 -30.27
N THR A 103 -3.88 -27.62 -29.43
CA THR A 103 -3.79 -27.95 -28.00
C THR A 103 -3.98 -29.44 -27.72
N THR A 104 -4.23 -30.26 -28.74
CA THR A 104 -4.32 -31.72 -28.60
C THR A 104 -2.93 -32.30 -28.34
N ARG A 105 -2.86 -33.32 -27.49
CA ARG A 105 -1.61 -34.07 -27.31
C ARG A 105 -1.32 -34.85 -28.59
N SER A 106 -0.07 -34.83 -29.05
CA SER A 106 0.36 -35.71 -30.13
C SER A 106 0.29 -37.16 -29.63
N ASP A 107 -0.46 -38.02 -30.31
CA ASP A 107 -0.64 -39.44 -29.96
C ASP A 107 0.67 -40.22 -30.15
N SER A 108 1.52 -40.21 -29.12
CA SER A 108 2.66 -41.12 -29.01
C SER A 108 2.23 -42.59 -28.79
N GLY A 109 0.92 -42.86 -28.66
CA GLY A 109 0.34 -44.18 -28.43
C GLY A 109 0.39 -45.12 -29.64
N ALA A 110 0.55 -44.61 -30.87
CA ALA A 110 0.53 -45.42 -32.08
C ALA A 110 1.82 -46.25 -32.32
N LEU A 111 2.87 -46.09 -31.50
CA LEU A 111 4.18 -46.72 -31.70
C LEU A 111 4.61 -47.69 -30.59
N GLY A 112 3.70 -48.12 -29.70
CA GLY A 112 3.95 -49.24 -28.78
C GLY A 112 5.03 -49.01 -27.71
N ALA A 113 5.48 -47.77 -27.49
CA ALA A 113 6.48 -47.43 -26.48
C ALA A 113 5.81 -46.86 -25.22
N SER A 114 5.12 -47.71 -24.46
CA SER A 114 4.39 -47.31 -23.24
C SER A 114 5.27 -47.04 -22.02
N ASN A 115 6.59 -47.23 -22.10
CA ASN A 115 7.49 -47.21 -20.94
C ASN A 115 8.64 -46.20 -21.01
N ILE A 116 8.59 -45.20 -21.88
CA ILE A 116 9.52 -44.08 -21.75
C ILE A 116 8.84 -43.03 -20.86
N LEU A 117 9.42 -42.83 -19.67
CA LEU A 117 9.05 -41.82 -18.69
C LEU A 117 9.40 -40.42 -19.25
N ILE A 118 8.73 -40.01 -20.33
CA ILE A 118 8.96 -38.74 -21.00
C ILE A 118 8.26 -37.65 -20.19
N HIS A 119 9.04 -36.71 -19.65
CA HIS A 119 8.57 -35.53 -18.92
C HIS A 119 7.33 -34.90 -19.58
N HIS A 120 6.23 -34.84 -18.85
CA HIS A 120 4.88 -34.35 -19.21
C HIS A 120 4.78 -32.86 -19.65
N SER A 121 5.90 -32.23 -20.02
CA SER A 121 6.00 -30.78 -20.20
C SER A 121 5.76 -30.31 -21.65
N ARG A 122 5.94 -31.15 -22.69
CA ARG A 122 6.04 -30.68 -24.10
C ARG A 122 5.17 -31.41 -25.15
N ASP A 123 4.04 -31.98 -24.74
CA ASP A 123 3.29 -32.95 -25.57
C ASP A 123 2.29 -32.35 -26.58
N THR A 124 2.21 -31.03 -26.72
CA THR A 124 1.23 -30.34 -27.61
C THR A 124 1.95 -29.40 -28.57
N GLU A 125 1.47 -29.29 -29.81
CA GLU A 125 2.00 -28.35 -30.79
C GLU A 125 1.98 -26.90 -30.28
N SER A 126 0.93 -26.51 -29.56
CA SER A 126 0.79 -25.18 -28.93
C SER A 126 1.97 -24.82 -28.03
N LYS A 127 2.45 -25.76 -27.20
CA LYS A 127 3.62 -25.52 -26.33
C LYS A 127 4.93 -25.42 -27.10
N GLN A 128 5.09 -26.20 -28.17
CA GLN A 128 6.30 -26.15 -28.99
C GLN A 128 6.38 -24.85 -29.81
N TRP A 129 5.24 -24.37 -30.30
CA TRP A 129 5.16 -23.06 -30.94
C TRP A 129 5.31 -21.91 -29.95
N ALA A 130 4.81 -22.05 -28.72
CA ALA A 130 5.08 -21.08 -27.66
C ALA A 130 6.59 -20.95 -27.35
N GLU A 131 7.33 -22.07 -27.22
CA GLU A 131 8.80 -22.05 -27.08
C GLU A 131 9.47 -21.35 -28.29
N THR A 132 9.00 -21.65 -29.51
CA THR A 132 9.52 -21.01 -30.73
C THR A 132 9.28 -19.50 -30.70
N SER A 133 8.05 -19.06 -30.40
CA SER A 133 7.68 -17.65 -30.30
C SER A 133 8.52 -16.91 -29.26
N VAL A 134 8.73 -17.51 -28.09
CA VAL A 134 9.57 -16.95 -27.02
C VAL A 134 11.01 -16.77 -27.50
N GLN A 135 11.57 -17.81 -28.11
CA GLN A 135 12.95 -17.78 -28.59
C GLN A 135 13.15 -16.76 -29.72
N THR A 136 12.21 -16.70 -30.67
CA THR A 136 12.26 -15.75 -31.77
C THR A 136 12.15 -14.30 -31.27
N LEU A 137 11.20 -14.01 -30.38
CA LEU A 137 11.03 -12.66 -29.82
C LEU A 137 12.26 -12.19 -29.04
N ALA A 138 12.75 -13.02 -28.10
CA ALA A 138 13.94 -12.71 -27.31
C ALA A 138 15.18 -12.52 -28.20
N GLY A 139 15.27 -13.30 -29.28
CA GLY A 139 16.31 -13.15 -30.29
C GLY A 139 16.28 -11.82 -31.02
N VAL A 140 15.11 -11.41 -31.52
CA VAL A 140 14.95 -10.13 -32.21
C VAL A 140 15.26 -8.96 -31.27
N VAL A 141 14.81 -9.01 -30.02
CA VAL A 141 15.16 -8.00 -29.00
C VAL A 141 16.67 -7.90 -28.81
N LYS A 142 17.37 -9.03 -28.71
CA LYS A 142 18.84 -9.05 -28.61
C LYS A 142 19.52 -8.43 -29.82
N ILE A 143 19.02 -8.67 -31.04
CA ILE A 143 19.53 -8.02 -32.25
C ILE A 143 19.32 -6.50 -32.16
N PHE A 144 18.11 -6.06 -31.77
CA PHE A 144 17.78 -4.64 -31.64
C PHE A 144 18.69 -3.92 -30.63
N ASN A 145 19.07 -4.60 -29.54
CA ASN A 145 20.00 -4.07 -28.55
C ASN A 145 21.44 -4.07 -29.04
N ALA A 146 21.92 -5.19 -29.58
CA ALA A 146 23.28 -5.35 -30.06
C ALA A 146 23.60 -4.39 -31.22
N GLN A 147 22.60 -4.04 -32.03
CA GLN A 147 22.75 -3.22 -33.24
C GLN A 147 22.05 -1.86 -33.10
N ARG A 148 21.74 -1.44 -31.87
CA ARG A 148 20.97 -0.23 -31.57
C ARG A 148 21.56 1.03 -32.21
N SER A 149 22.88 1.17 -32.20
CA SER A 149 23.58 2.32 -32.78
C SER A 149 23.29 2.49 -34.27
N VAL A 150 23.31 1.38 -35.02
CA VAL A 150 23.02 1.37 -36.45
C VAL A 150 21.52 1.55 -36.70
N LEU A 151 20.68 0.86 -35.91
CA LEU A 151 19.23 0.91 -36.09
C LEU A 151 18.66 2.31 -35.82
N ILE A 152 19.15 3.05 -34.83
CA ILE A 152 18.72 4.44 -34.56
C ILE A 152 19.00 5.36 -35.75
N SER A 153 20.03 5.08 -36.56
CA SER A 153 20.34 5.88 -37.75
C SER A 153 19.37 5.69 -38.92
N LEU A 154 18.49 4.67 -38.85
CA LEU A 154 17.48 4.43 -39.87
C LEU A 154 16.34 5.45 -39.77
N SER A 155 15.96 6.06 -40.89
CA SER A 155 14.88 7.06 -40.95
C SER A 155 13.52 6.52 -40.48
N ASP A 156 13.30 5.21 -40.62
CA ASP A 156 12.07 4.50 -40.26
C ASP A 156 12.21 3.67 -38.96
N PHE A 157 13.27 3.92 -38.17
CA PHE A 157 13.45 3.28 -36.87
C PHE A 157 12.27 3.48 -35.91
N PRO A 158 11.63 4.67 -35.81
CA PRO A 158 10.44 4.82 -34.96
C PRO A 158 9.31 3.85 -35.33
N SER A 159 9.08 3.62 -36.63
CA SER A 159 8.10 2.64 -37.10
C SER A 159 8.52 1.21 -36.76
N ALA A 160 9.81 0.88 -36.90
CA ALA A 160 10.32 -0.43 -36.51
C ALA A 160 10.19 -0.66 -34.99
N TRP A 161 10.47 0.35 -34.17
CA TRP A 161 10.30 0.32 -32.72
C TRP A 161 8.85 0.07 -32.32
N SER A 162 7.90 0.84 -32.87
CA SER A 162 6.47 0.63 -32.63
C SER A 162 6.00 -0.76 -33.09
N THR A 163 6.53 -1.27 -34.21
CA THR A 163 6.21 -2.61 -34.68
C THR A 163 6.72 -3.67 -33.71
N LEU A 164 7.95 -3.56 -33.21
CA LEU A 164 8.52 -4.45 -32.19
C LEU A 164 7.70 -4.44 -30.89
N MET A 165 7.28 -3.27 -30.43
CA MET A 165 6.36 -3.14 -29.29
C MET A 165 5.01 -3.83 -29.56
N GLY A 166 4.50 -3.74 -30.80
CA GLY A 166 3.33 -4.48 -31.26
C GLY A 166 3.52 -6.00 -31.31
N TYR A 167 4.74 -6.52 -31.24
CA TYR A 167 5.02 -7.94 -30.99
C TYR A 167 5.05 -8.29 -29.51
N ILE A 168 5.67 -7.44 -28.70
CA ILE A 168 5.79 -7.67 -27.26
C ILE A 168 4.43 -7.61 -26.56
N GLU A 169 3.60 -6.62 -26.86
CA GLU A 169 2.34 -6.38 -26.15
C GLU A 169 1.36 -7.56 -26.22
N PRO A 170 0.98 -8.10 -27.39
CA PRO A 170 0.11 -9.27 -27.47
C PRO A 170 0.72 -10.53 -26.84
N SER A 171 2.05 -10.70 -26.93
CA SER A 171 2.75 -11.84 -26.32
C SER A 171 2.79 -11.75 -24.79
N ALA A 172 3.00 -10.55 -24.23
CA ALA A 172 2.97 -10.28 -22.79
C ALA A 172 1.58 -10.50 -22.20
N VAL A 173 0.54 -10.31 -23.02
CA VAL A 173 -0.87 -10.50 -22.66
C VAL A 173 -1.39 -11.87 -23.19
N SER A 174 -0.51 -12.79 -23.56
CA SER A 174 -0.95 -14.11 -24.05
C SER A 174 -1.48 -15.02 -22.94
N ASP A 175 -2.27 -16.04 -23.33
CA ASP A 175 -2.83 -17.01 -22.38
C ASP A 175 -1.79 -18.03 -21.86
N ASN A 176 -0.61 -18.05 -22.48
CA ASN A 176 0.49 -18.93 -22.09
C ASN A 176 1.42 -18.17 -21.11
N ALA A 177 1.45 -18.60 -19.85
CA ALA A 177 2.26 -17.97 -18.81
C ALA A 177 3.77 -17.92 -19.15
N GLU A 178 4.34 -18.95 -19.79
CA GLU A 178 5.75 -18.92 -20.19
C GLU A 178 6.01 -17.85 -21.26
N MET A 179 5.12 -17.76 -22.25
CA MET A 179 5.19 -16.74 -23.29
C MET A 179 4.99 -15.33 -22.74
N SER A 180 3.99 -15.14 -21.88
CA SER A 180 3.70 -13.88 -21.21
C SER A 180 4.91 -13.38 -20.41
N LEU A 181 5.46 -14.22 -19.54
CA LEU A 181 6.64 -13.87 -18.74
C LEU A 181 7.86 -13.57 -19.61
N ALA A 182 8.11 -14.38 -20.65
CA ALA A 182 9.25 -14.18 -21.53
C ALA A 182 9.12 -12.89 -22.37
N ALA A 183 7.91 -12.51 -22.77
CA ALA A 183 7.65 -11.24 -23.45
C ALA A 183 7.87 -10.04 -22.51
N LEU A 184 7.46 -10.13 -21.23
CA LEU A 184 7.78 -9.10 -20.22
C LEU A 184 9.28 -8.97 -19.99
N LYS A 185 10.01 -10.08 -19.92
CA LYS A 185 11.49 -10.07 -19.85
C LYS A 185 12.11 -9.48 -21.11
N SER A 186 11.55 -9.79 -22.28
CA SER A 186 11.99 -9.22 -23.56
C SER A 186 11.71 -7.72 -23.63
N PHE A 187 10.60 -7.25 -23.06
CA PHE A 187 10.32 -5.81 -22.90
C PHE A 187 11.37 -5.14 -22.02
N GLN A 188 11.65 -5.69 -20.84
CA GLN A 188 12.69 -5.19 -19.94
C GLN A 188 14.07 -5.16 -20.61
N GLU A 189 14.45 -6.25 -21.29
CA GLU A 189 15.71 -6.35 -22.02
C GLU A 189 15.75 -5.35 -23.17
N LEU A 190 14.65 -5.14 -23.90
CA LEU A 190 14.59 -4.14 -24.97
C LEU A 190 14.79 -2.72 -24.42
N LEU A 191 14.32 -2.39 -23.22
CA LEU A 191 14.54 -1.04 -22.67
C LEU A 191 15.97 -0.87 -22.15
N HIS A 192 16.45 -1.83 -21.34
CA HIS A 192 17.67 -1.66 -20.52
C HIS A 192 18.90 -2.40 -21.06
N GLY A 193 18.73 -3.20 -22.11
CA GLY A 193 19.73 -4.11 -22.70
C GLY A 193 20.29 -5.20 -21.79
N ARG A 194 19.72 -5.35 -20.58
CA ARG A 194 19.94 -6.48 -19.67
C ARG A 194 18.63 -6.87 -19.01
N THR A 195 18.45 -8.16 -18.73
CA THR A 195 17.39 -8.64 -17.82
C THR A 195 17.87 -8.53 -16.38
N SER A 196 17.03 -8.01 -15.46
CA SER A 196 17.43 -7.86 -14.06
C SER A 196 17.78 -9.22 -13.41
N PRO A 197 18.87 -9.34 -12.64
CA PRO A 197 19.20 -10.58 -11.94
C PRO A 197 18.16 -10.96 -10.87
N GLN A 198 17.46 -9.99 -10.26
CA GLN A 198 16.41 -10.26 -9.26
C GLN A 198 15.19 -11.01 -9.82
N THR A 199 14.99 -11.00 -11.15
CA THR A 199 13.94 -11.78 -11.83
C THR A 199 14.31 -13.24 -12.13
N LEU A 200 15.51 -13.68 -11.77
CA LEU A 200 15.98 -15.07 -11.95
C LEU A 200 15.76 -15.94 -10.70
N ASP A 201 15.63 -15.35 -9.51
CA ASP A 201 15.65 -16.09 -8.23
C ASP A 201 14.28 -16.59 -7.75
N ILE A 202 13.17 -16.28 -8.43
CA ILE A 202 11.82 -16.63 -7.95
C ILE A 202 11.45 -18.10 -8.21
N ASN A 203 12.12 -18.79 -9.15
CA ASN A 203 11.72 -20.15 -9.59
C ASN A 203 12.79 -21.25 -9.48
N THR A 204 13.99 -20.95 -8.96
CA THR A 204 15.08 -21.95 -8.86
C THR A 204 15.78 -21.85 -7.53
N ARG A 205 15.25 -22.56 -6.52
CA ARG A 205 15.95 -22.80 -5.25
C ARG A 205 16.60 -24.19 -5.22
N ASP A 206 17.13 -24.64 -6.35
CA ASP A 206 17.92 -25.87 -6.43
C ASP A 206 19.33 -25.60 -6.99
N ARG A 207 20.30 -25.79 -6.09
CA ARG A 207 21.74 -26.03 -6.28
C ARG A 207 22.40 -25.46 -7.55
N ALA A 208 22.97 -24.26 -7.43
CA ALA A 208 24.19 -23.92 -8.15
C ALA A 208 25.36 -23.89 -7.15
N SER A 209 26.09 -25.00 -7.11
CA SER A 209 27.43 -25.06 -6.54
C SER A 209 28.36 -24.13 -7.32
N SER A 210 28.97 -23.21 -6.59
CA SER A 210 30.27 -22.58 -6.84
C SER A 210 31.03 -23.09 -8.09
N THR A 211 31.03 -22.28 -9.15
CA THR A 211 32.19 -22.13 -10.04
C THR A 211 32.36 -20.65 -10.34
N ALA A 212 32.92 -19.94 -9.35
CA ALA A 212 33.60 -18.68 -9.59
C ALA A 212 34.94 -19.00 -10.28
N GLY A 213 35.16 -18.42 -11.47
CA GLY A 213 36.46 -18.45 -12.13
C GLY A 213 36.37 -18.38 -13.65
N GLY A 214 36.56 -17.17 -14.21
CA GLY A 214 36.72 -17.04 -15.66
C GLY A 214 36.59 -15.61 -16.21
N ALA A 215 37.57 -14.76 -15.87
CA ALA A 215 38.07 -13.60 -16.62
C ALA A 215 37.05 -12.58 -17.20
N GLY A 216 36.98 -11.42 -16.56
CA GLY A 216 36.42 -10.20 -17.14
C GLY A 216 37.35 -9.56 -18.18
N SER A 217 36.75 -8.81 -19.11
CA SER A 217 37.23 -7.56 -19.71
C SER A 217 36.45 -7.32 -21.01
N HIS A 218 35.33 -6.61 -20.94
CA HIS A 218 34.89 -5.68 -21.98
C HIS A 218 34.08 -4.59 -21.29
N GLY A 219 34.38 -3.34 -21.64
CA GLY A 219 33.93 -2.15 -20.95
C GLY A 219 32.41 -2.00 -20.89
N ASP A 220 32.00 -1.08 -20.04
CA ASP A 220 30.65 -0.57 -19.90
C ASP A 220 30.22 0.09 -21.23
N ASP A 221 29.86 -0.72 -22.24
CA ASP A 221 29.21 -0.25 -23.46
C ASP A 221 27.80 0.22 -23.09
N LEU A 222 27.68 1.49 -22.72
CA LEU A 222 26.42 2.18 -22.51
C LEU A 222 25.59 2.05 -23.79
N LEU A 223 24.45 1.34 -23.73
CA LEU A 223 23.52 1.27 -24.86
C LEU A 223 23.19 2.69 -25.33
N PRO A 224 23.24 2.96 -26.65
CA PRO A 224 22.88 4.27 -27.18
C PRO A 224 21.51 4.71 -26.66
N ASN A 225 21.42 5.95 -26.18
CA ASN A 225 20.16 6.49 -25.67
C ASN A 225 19.12 6.57 -26.79
N LEU A 226 17.89 6.16 -26.48
CA LEU A 226 16.78 6.23 -27.43
C LEU A 226 16.26 7.68 -27.50
N PRO A 227 15.82 8.15 -28.69
CA PRO A 227 15.08 9.40 -28.80
C PRO A 227 13.88 9.45 -27.84
N GLU A 228 13.58 10.62 -27.29
CA GLU A 228 12.51 10.83 -26.29
C GLU A 228 11.14 10.28 -26.75
N GLU A 229 10.79 10.43 -28.04
CA GLU A 229 9.53 9.93 -28.61
C GLU A 229 9.37 8.41 -28.48
N LEU A 230 10.47 7.66 -28.54
CA LEU A 230 10.44 6.20 -28.45
C LEU A 230 10.20 5.72 -27.01
N TRP A 231 10.66 6.50 -26.03
CA TRP A 231 10.35 6.26 -24.61
C TRP A 231 8.86 6.46 -24.32
N LEU A 232 8.21 7.45 -24.95
CA LEU A 232 6.76 7.64 -24.85
C LEU A 232 5.97 6.46 -25.44
N VAL A 233 6.42 5.91 -26.58
CA VAL A 233 5.83 4.69 -27.15
C VAL A 233 5.98 3.51 -26.16
N ALA A 234 7.15 3.34 -25.56
CA ALA A 234 7.40 2.30 -24.57
C ALA A 234 6.52 2.46 -23.32
N TRP A 235 6.36 3.69 -22.84
CA TRP A 235 5.47 4.04 -21.71
C TRP A 235 4.02 3.64 -21.99
N GLN A 236 3.48 4.03 -23.15
CA GLN A 236 2.12 3.66 -23.52
C GLN A 236 1.95 2.13 -23.66
N THR A 237 2.97 1.44 -24.19
CA THR A 237 2.98 -0.03 -24.24
C THR A 237 2.98 -0.64 -22.84
N TRP A 238 3.78 -0.12 -21.90
CA TRP A 238 3.76 -0.56 -20.50
C TRP A 238 2.38 -0.39 -19.88
N VAL A 239 1.75 0.78 -20.06
CA VAL A 239 0.40 1.07 -19.55
C VAL A 239 -0.61 0.06 -20.10
N ARG A 240 -0.62 -0.20 -21.41
CA ARG A 240 -1.54 -1.16 -22.04
C ARG A 240 -1.32 -2.59 -21.54
N ILE A 241 -0.07 -3.05 -21.44
CA ILE A 241 0.28 -4.37 -20.90
C ILE A 241 -0.20 -4.49 -19.45
N ALA A 242 0.09 -3.49 -18.62
CA ALA A 242 -0.27 -3.48 -17.21
C ALA A 242 -1.78 -3.51 -17.00
N SER A 243 -2.52 -2.65 -17.71
CA SER A 243 -3.99 -2.64 -17.68
C SER A 243 -4.60 -3.97 -18.13
N ALA A 244 -4.03 -4.62 -19.15
CA ALA A 244 -4.52 -5.90 -19.64
C ALA A 244 -4.22 -7.07 -18.66
N LEU A 245 -3.13 -7.01 -17.90
CA LEU A 245 -2.78 -8.02 -16.89
C LEU A 245 -3.70 -8.01 -15.67
N ILE A 246 -4.23 -6.85 -15.28
CA ILE A 246 -5.13 -6.72 -14.13
C ILE A 246 -6.62 -6.90 -14.48
N ALA A 247 -6.97 -6.98 -15.78
CA ALA A 247 -8.34 -7.20 -16.24
C ALA A 247 -8.70 -8.69 -16.32
N PRO A 248 -9.91 -9.12 -15.89
CA PRO A 248 -10.34 -10.51 -16.01
C PRO A 248 -10.46 -10.94 -17.47
N ARG A 249 -9.74 -11.98 -17.86
CA ARG A 249 -9.83 -12.56 -19.19
C ARG A 249 -10.57 -13.89 -19.14
N ARG A 250 -11.65 -13.98 -19.92
CA ARG A 250 -12.43 -15.22 -20.08
C ARG A 250 -11.81 -16.02 -21.21
N GLN A 251 -11.35 -17.22 -20.90
CA GLN A 251 -10.94 -18.16 -21.93
C GLN A 251 -12.17 -18.50 -22.80
N ALA A 252 -12.13 -18.18 -24.08
CA ALA A 252 -13.15 -18.63 -25.02
C ALA A 252 -13.05 -20.15 -25.13
N THR A 253 -13.99 -20.88 -24.52
CA THR A 253 -14.13 -22.31 -24.80
C THR A 253 -14.57 -22.44 -26.25
N LEU A 254 -13.63 -22.77 -27.14
CA LEU A 254 -13.95 -23.36 -28.43
C LEU A 254 -14.60 -24.72 -28.15
N GLU A 255 -15.92 -24.73 -28.06
CA GLU A 255 -16.70 -25.96 -28.12
C GLU A 255 -16.50 -26.55 -29.52
N SER A 256 -15.67 -27.59 -29.61
CA SER A 256 -15.70 -28.48 -30.76
C SER A 256 -17.09 -29.16 -30.75
N PRO A 257 -17.86 -29.18 -31.85
CA PRO A 257 -19.13 -29.88 -31.89
C PRO A 257 -18.86 -31.38 -31.71
N ALA A 258 -19.10 -31.88 -30.50
CA ALA A 258 -19.04 -33.32 -30.25
C ALA A 258 -20.15 -34.01 -31.06
N PRO A 259 -19.88 -35.18 -31.67
CA PRO A 259 -20.93 -35.95 -32.32
C PRO A 259 -21.95 -36.39 -31.26
N ILE A 260 -23.22 -36.19 -31.60
CA ILE A 260 -24.39 -36.51 -30.78
C ILE A 260 -24.30 -37.98 -30.36
N GLN A 261 -24.00 -38.25 -29.07
CA GLN A 261 -24.51 -39.41 -28.35
C GLN A 261 -24.23 -39.34 -26.83
N SER A 262 -25.29 -39.65 -26.08
CA SER A 262 -25.41 -39.89 -24.63
C SER A 262 -25.47 -38.67 -23.70
N VAL A 263 -26.67 -38.48 -23.17
CA VAL A 263 -27.06 -37.54 -22.11
C VAL A 263 -26.37 -37.97 -20.81
N VAL A 264 -25.34 -37.23 -20.40
CA VAL A 264 -24.93 -37.11 -19.00
C VAL A 264 -24.82 -35.62 -18.72
N THR A 265 -25.70 -35.12 -17.86
CA THR A 265 -25.69 -33.75 -17.33
C THR A 265 -24.39 -33.51 -16.56
N LYS A 266 -23.34 -33.08 -17.25
CA LYS A 266 -22.19 -32.40 -16.63
C LYS A 266 -22.53 -30.92 -16.58
N GLU A 267 -22.59 -30.38 -15.36
CA GLU A 267 -22.66 -28.93 -15.14
C GLU A 267 -21.62 -28.20 -16.00
N PRO A 268 -21.95 -27.02 -16.56
CA PRO A 268 -20.99 -26.24 -17.33
C PRO A 268 -19.80 -25.91 -16.42
N ARG A 269 -18.61 -26.41 -16.78
CA ARG A 269 -17.37 -26.09 -16.06
C ARG A 269 -17.21 -24.56 -16.06
N PRO A 270 -17.00 -23.91 -14.91
CA PRO A 270 -16.81 -22.47 -14.87
C PRO A 270 -15.60 -22.09 -15.73
N ALA A 271 -15.77 -21.11 -16.62
CA ALA A 271 -14.70 -20.59 -17.46
C ALA A 271 -13.49 -20.24 -16.57
N LYS A 272 -12.32 -20.83 -16.85
CA LYS A 272 -11.10 -20.54 -16.10
C LYS A 272 -10.68 -19.11 -16.42
N VAL A 273 -10.71 -18.24 -15.42
CA VAL A 273 -10.08 -16.91 -15.50
C VAL A 273 -8.58 -17.11 -15.39
N LEU A 274 -7.84 -16.69 -16.40
CA LEU A 274 -6.38 -16.76 -16.39
C LEU A 274 -5.82 -15.71 -15.41
N LEU A 275 -5.02 -16.17 -14.46
CA LEU A 275 -4.34 -15.32 -13.49
C LEU A 275 -2.87 -15.17 -13.89
N PRO A 276 -2.34 -13.94 -14.02
CA PRO A 276 -0.91 -13.75 -14.18
C PRO A 276 -0.20 -14.18 -12.89
N GLY A 277 0.90 -14.92 -13.01
CA GLY A 277 1.70 -15.33 -11.86
C GLY A 277 2.48 -14.15 -11.26
N PRO A 278 2.91 -14.22 -9.98
CA PRO A 278 3.60 -13.11 -9.30
C PRO A 278 4.86 -12.61 -10.03
N SER A 279 5.62 -13.52 -10.65
CA SER A 279 6.81 -13.17 -11.45
C SER A 279 6.50 -12.25 -12.64
N HIS A 280 5.30 -12.32 -13.22
CA HIS A 280 4.89 -11.44 -14.32
C HIS A 280 4.74 -10.01 -13.79
N LEU A 281 3.99 -9.86 -12.70
CA LEU A 281 3.71 -8.57 -12.08
C LEU A 281 4.99 -7.92 -11.56
N THR A 282 5.85 -8.68 -10.89
CA THR A 282 7.16 -8.18 -10.42
C THR A 282 8.06 -7.77 -11.58
N THR A 283 8.16 -8.57 -12.66
CA THR A 283 8.98 -8.20 -13.83
C THR A 283 8.47 -6.90 -14.46
N LEU A 284 7.15 -6.75 -14.59
CA LEU A 284 6.52 -5.54 -15.12
C LEU A 284 6.81 -4.32 -14.24
N LEU A 285 6.65 -4.43 -12.92
CA LEU A 285 6.92 -3.33 -11.98
C LEU A 285 8.40 -2.93 -11.98
N HIS A 286 9.34 -3.87 -12.07
CA HIS A 286 10.77 -3.55 -12.17
C HIS A 286 11.16 -2.78 -13.44
N THR A 287 10.31 -2.76 -14.48
CA THR A 287 10.53 -1.88 -15.64
C THR A 287 10.10 -0.44 -15.42
N PHE A 288 9.24 -0.20 -14.44
CA PHE A 288 8.60 1.10 -14.24
C PHE A 288 9.58 2.21 -13.85
N PRO A 289 10.46 2.08 -12.83
CA PRO A 289 11.25 3.23 -12.37
C PRO A 289 12.14 3.84 -13.44
N GLN A 290 12.84 3.00 -14.22
CA GLN A 290 13.73 3.45 -15.30
C GLN A 290 12.93 4.03 -16.46
N LEU A 291 11.82 3.39 -16.85
CA LEU A 291 10.95 3.89 -17.91
C LEU A 291 10.34 5.24 -17.53
N PHE A 292 9.87 5.38 -16.28
CA PHE A 292 9.29 6.60 -15.75
C PHE A 292 10.32 7.74 -15.72
N ASP A 293 11.58 7.46 -15.36
CA ASP A 293 12.63 8.47 -15.33
C ASP A 293 12.83 9.17 -16.70
N HIS A 294 12.69 8.41 -17.79
CA HIS A 294 12.78 8.93 -19.15
C HIS A 294 11.55 9.74 -19.62
N VAL A 295 10.36 9.53 -19.03
CA VAL A 295 9.10 10.12 -19.53
C VAL A 295 8.46 11.16 -18.60
N LYS A 296 8.86 11.22 -17.33
CA LYS A 296 8.25 12.05 -16.28
C LYS A 296 8.04 13.53 -16.65
N ASN A 297 8.97 14.12 -17.41
CA ASN A 297 8.92 15.53 -17.82
C ASN A 297 7.95 15.81 -18.98
N ARG A 298 7.38 14.78 -19.61
CA ARG A 298 6.58 14.88 -20.85
C ARG A 298 5.17 14.32 -20.71
N ILE A 299 4.96 13.40 -19.77
CA ILE A 299 3.64 12.82 -19.52
C ILE A 299 2.70 13.87 -18.91
N ALA A 300 1.41 13.78 -19.26
CA ALA A 300 0.39 14.64 -18.67
C ALA A 300 0.14 14.21 -17.21
N VAL A 301 -0.16 15.18 -16.35
CA VAL A 301 -0.49 14.92 -14.93
C VAL A 301 -1.64 13.93 -14.79
N GLU A 302 -2.61 14.00 -15.70
CA GLU A 302 -3.79 13.12 -15.73
C GLU A 302 -3.44 11.64 -15.93
N GLU A 303 -2.33 11.33 -16.60
CA GLU A 303 -1.86 9.95 -16.76
C GLU A 303 -1.32 9.37 -15.44
N VAL A 304 -0.84 10.21 -14.54
CA VAL A 304 -0.26 9.82 -13.24
C VAL A 304 -1.29 9.91 -12.12
N LYS A 305 -2.36 10.70 -12.26
CA LYS A 305 -3.46 10.79 -11.29
C LYS A 305 -4.14 9.43 -11.05
N TYR A 306 -5.06 9.40 -10.09
CA TYR A 306 -5.67 8.16 -9.60
C TYR A 306 -6.29 7.29 -10.70
N ALA A 307 -6.90 7.90 -11.72
CA ALA A 307 -7.53 7.19 -12.84
C ALA A 307 -6.52 6.57 -13.85
N GLY A 308 -5.25 6.95 -13.80
CA GLY A 308 -4.19 6.46 -14.68
C GLY A 308 -3.30 5.42 -14.01
N VAL A 309 -2.01 5.69 -13.92
CA VAL A 309 -0.98 4.75 -13.41
C VAL A 309 -1.29 4.26 -11.99
N LEU A 310 -1.83 5.11 -11.12
CA LEU A 310 -2.07 4.74 -9.72
C LEU A 310 -3.16 3.66 -9.58
N THR A 311 -4.21 3.67 -10.40
CA THR A 311 -5.19 2.56 -10.39
C THR A 311 -4.62 1.27 -10.95
N ILE A 312 -3.62 1.35 -11.85
CA ILE A 312 -2.92 0.17 -12.36
C ILE A 312 -2.10 -0.46 -11.23
N ILE A 313 -1.32 0.35 -10.50
CA ILE A 313 -0.54 -0.11 -9.34
C ILE A 313 -1.47 -0.74 -8.29
N LYS A 314 -2.61 -0.08 -7.99
CA LYS A 314 -3.65 -0.64 -7.10
C LYS A 314 -4.17 -1.99 -7.59
N GLY A 315 -4.45 -2.10 -8.89
CA GLY A 315 -4.96 -3.31 -9.52
C GLY A 315 -3.98 -4.48 -9.44
N ILE A 316 -2.68 -4.21 -9.57
CA ILE A 316 -1.63 -5.24 -9.48
C ILE A 316 -1.63 -5.90 -8.08
N VAL A 317 -1.77 -5.11 -7.01
CA VAL A 317 -1.87 -5.63 -5.63
C VAL A 317 -3.12 -6.48 -5.43
N ALA A 318 -4.21 -6.18 -6.15
CA ALA A 318 -5.47 -6.91 -6.04
C ALA A 318 -5.51 -8.22 -6.85
N VAL A 319 -4.46 -8.55 -7.62
CA VAL A 319 -4.39 -9.84 -8.33
C VAL A 319 -4.06 -10.95 -7.32
N PRO A 320 -4.93 -11.97 -7.16
CA PRO A 320 -4.68 -13.04 -6.21
C PRO A 320 -3.55 -13.95 -6.71
N VAL A 321 -2.68 -14.35 -5.79
CA VAL A 321 -1.67 -15.39 -6.05
C VAL A 321 -2.39 -16.73 -6.20
N SER A 322 -2.09 -17.47 -7.28
CA SER A 322 -2.68 -18.80 -7.49
C SER A 322 -2.33 -19.73 -6.32
N THR A 323 -3.33 -20.44 -5.79
CA THR A 323 -3.18 -21.34 -4.63
C THR A 323 -2.18 -22.47 -4.87
N ASP A 324 -1.95 -22.86 -6.13
CA ASP A 324 -0.96 -23.89 -6.50
C ASP A 324 0.49 -23.44 -6.29
N GLN A 325 0.75 -22.13 -6.28
CA GLN A 325 2.07 -21.53 -6.06
C GLN A 325 2.24 -20.94 -4.65
N ALA A 326 1.14 -20.82 -3.88
CA ALA A 326 1.11 -20.22 -2.56
C ALA A 326 2.11 -20.84 -1.54
N PRO A 327 2.32 -22.17 -1.47
CA PRO A 327 3.24 -22.77 -0.49
C PRO A 327 4.73 -22.47 -0.75
N PHE A 328 5.08 -22.08 -1.98
CA PHE A 328 6.48 -21.91 -2.42
C PHE A 328 6.90 -20.44 -2.53
N ILE A 329 5.93 -19.52 -2.61
CA ILE A 329 6.16 -18.07 -2.75
C ILE A 329 6.07 -17.36 -1.40
N LEU A 330 5.36 -17.94 -0.42
CA LEU A 330 5.11 -17.26 0.85
C LEU A 330 6.21 -17.55 1.87
N PRO A 331 6.89 -16.51 2.37
CA PRO A 331 7.63 -16.59 3.62
C PRO A 331 6.63 -16.81 4.76
N THR A 332 7.14 -17.06 5.97
CA THR A 332 6.36 -16.97 7.23
C THR A 332 5.41 -15.77 7.18
N ALA A 333 4.20 -15.87 7.75
CA ALA A 333 3.09 -14.90 7.65
C ALA A 333 3.38 -13.41 8.02
N ALA A 334 4.64 -13.03 8.23
CA ALA A 334 5.14 -11.72 8.57
C ALA A 334 5.83 -10.95 7.43
N ASP A 335 6.16 -11.56 6.29
CA ASP A 335 6.99 -10.90 5.27
C ASP A 335 6.21 -10.41 4.05
N VAL A 336 6.72 -9.34 3.43
CA VAL A 336 6.17 -8.73 2.22
C VAL A 336 6.64 -9.51 0.99
N THR A 337 5.79 -9.67 -0.02
CA THR A 337 6.15 -10.37 -1.25
C THR A 337 7.01 -9.50 -2.19
N PRO A 338 7.85 -10.10 -3.07
CA PRO A 338 8.63 -9.32 -4.03
C PRO A 338 7.79 -8.42 -4.95
N THR A 339 6.55 -8.82 -5.26
CA THR A 339 5.61 -7.99 -6.02
C THR A 339 5.17 -6.76 -5.23
N GLN A 340 4.88 -6.92 -3.94
CA GLN A 340 4.49 -5.83 -3.05
C GLN A 340 5.66 -4.87 -2.77
N GLU A 341 6.89 -5.39 -2.64
CA GLU A 341 8.10 -4.56 -2.54
C GLU A 341 8.28 -3.70 -3.81
N ALA A 342 8.19 -4.32 -4.98
CA ALA A 342 8.27 -3.61 -6.26
C ALA A 342 7.17 -2.54 -6.42
N VAL A 343 5.98 -2.74 -5.84
CA VAL A 343 4.91 -1.72 -5.79
C VAL A 343 5.35 -0.52 -4.96
N LEU A 344 5.94 -0.74 -3.78
CA LEU A 344 6.43 0.36 -2.93
C LEU A 344 7.59 1.11 -3.59
N ASP A 345 8.47 0.42 -4.32
CA ASP A 345 9.54 1.07 -5.09
C ASP A 345 8.99 1.97 -6.21
N CYS A 346 7.93 1.53 -6.90
CA CYS A 346 7.24 2.36 -7.90
C CYS A 346 6.59 3.59 -7.25
N ILE A 347 5.92 3.40 -6.10
CA ILE A 347 5.32 4.49 -5.32
C ILE A 347 6.38 5.48 -4.85
N LYS A 348 7.54 5.00 -4.41
CA LYS A 348 8.67 5.84 -4.01
C LYS A 348 9.21 6.65 -5.17
N THR A 349 9.39 6.03 -6.33
CA THR A 349 9.84 6.73 -7.55
C THR A 349 8.87 7.85 -7.93
N LEU A 350 7.56 7.58 -7.87
CA LEU A 350 6.51 8.59 -8.11
C LEU A 350 6.55 9.72 -7.07
N TYR A 351 6.67 9.38 -5.79
CA TYR A 351 6.73 10.35 -4.70
C TYR A 351 7.93 11.30 -4.83
N GLU A 352 9.12 10.75 -5.09
CA GLU A 352 10.35 11.53 -5.24
C GLU A 352 10.22 12.56 -6.38
N GLU A 353 9.60 12.17 -7.49
CA GLU A 353 9.35 13.10 -8.60
C GLU A 353 8.26 14.13 -8.28
N MET A 354 7.17 13.76 -7.59
CA MET A 354 6.09 14.70 -7.25
C MET A 354 6.53 15.77 -6.23
N VAL A 355 7.49 15.43 -5.36
CA VAL A 355 8.04 16.35 -4.34
C VAL A 355 9.21 17.18 -4.89
N ALA A 356 9.82 16.75 -6.00
CA ALA A 356 10.90 17.49 -6.66
C ALA A 356 10.54 18.96 -6.96
N SER A 357 11.53 19.84 -6.90
CA SER A 357 11.33 21.27 -7.15
C SER A 357 10.87 21.51 -8.59
N ASN A 358 9.78 22.27 -8.77
CA ASN A 358 9.15 22.55 -10.08
C ASN A 358 8.61 21.31 -10.83
N SER A 359 8.30 20.23 -10.13
CA SER A 359 7.65 19.07 -10.75
C SER A 359 6.28 19.44 -11.33
N ASN A 360 6.08 19.12 -12.61
CA ASN A 360 4.77 19.19 -13.27
C ASN A 360 3.79 18.15 -12.72
N LEU A 361 4.27 17.14 -11.98
CA LEU A 361 3.47 16.04 -11.45
C LEU A 361 2.96 16.27 -10.02
N ARG A 362 3.33 17.37 -9.38
CA ARG A 362 2.97 17.66 -7.98
C ARG A 362 1.46 17.68 -7.73
N GLU A 363 0.65 18.09 -8.71
CA GLU A 363 -0.81 18.07 -8.59
C GLU A 363 -1.41 16.66 -8.39
N ALA A 364 -0.69 15.60 -8.78
CA ALA A 364 -1.10 14.21 -8.56
C ALA A 364 -0.70 13.66 -7.18
N LEU A 365 -0.02 14.45 -6.34
CA LEU A 365 0.41 14.02 -5.01
C LEU A 365 -0.77 13.63 -4.09
N PRO A 366 -1.91 14.35 -4.05
CA PRO A 366 -3.09 13.91 -3.30
C PRO A 366 -3.64 12.55 -3.76
N ASP A 367 -3.58 12.26 -5.07
CA ASP A 367 -3.99 10.96 -5.62
C ASP A 367 -3.04 9.82 -5.18
N LEU A 368 -1.74 10.10 -5.03
CA LEU A 368 -0.78 9.15 -4.46
C LEU A 368 -1.12 8.82 -3.00
N TYR A 369 -1.52 9.81 -2.20
CA TYR A 369 -2.03 9.57 -0.85
C TYR A 369 -3.29 8.72 -0.86
N ARG A 370 -4.22 8.97 -1.78
CA ARG A 370 -5.41 8.14 -1.96
C ARG A 370 -5.06 6.69 -2.26
N LEU A 371 -4.05 6.43 -3.10
CA LEU A 371 -3.52 5.08 -3.33
C LEU A 371 -2.97 4.48 -2.03
N LEU A 372 -2.08 5.17 -1.32
CA LEU A 372 -1.50 4.68 -0.06
C LEU A 372 -2.57 4.34 0.98
N LEU A 373 -3.58 5.19 1.14
CA LEU A 373 -4.73 4.95 2.02
C LEU A 373 -5.51 3.70 1.62
N ASP A 374 -5.64 3.45 0.32
CA ASP A 374 -6.28 2.22 -0.15
C ASP A 374 -5.50 0.96 0.25
N LEU A 375 -4.17 1.02 0.13
CA LEU A 375 -3.26 -0.07 0.51
C LEU A 375 -3.26 -0.29 2.03
N VAL A 376 -3.25 0.78 2.83
CA VAL A 376 -3.41 0.71 4.30
C VAL A 376 -4.73 0.04 4.67
N GLY A 377 -5.81 0.38 3.95
CA GLY A 377 -7.12 -0.22 4.15
C GLY A 377 -7.11 -1.76 4.00
N TYR A 378 -6.18 -2.34 3.26
CA TYR A 378 -6.09 -3.80 3.09
C TYR A 378 -5.71 -4.57 4.36
N SER A 379 -5.31 -3.87 5.43
CA SER A 379 -5.14 -4.45 6.76
C SER A 379 -6.45 -4.88 7.44
N VAL A 380 -7.59 -4.30 7.02
CA VAL A 380 -8.92 -4.55 7.60
C VAL A 380 -9.97 -4.99 6.58
N ARG A 381 -9.69 -4.85 5.28
CA ARG A 381 -10.60 -5.23 4.19
C ARG A 381 -9.86 -6.02 3.13
N THR A 382 -10.52 -6.97 2.48
CA THR A 382 -9.92 -7.65 1.32
C THR A 382 -9.80 -6.69 0.13
N PRO A 383 -8.68 -6.70 -0.62
CA PRO A 383 -8.57 -5.96 -1.86
C PRO A 383 -9.74 -6.29 -2.81
N PRO A 384 -10.43 -5.27 -3.37
CA PRO A 384 -11.50 -5.52 -4.31
C PRO A 384 -10.89 -6.11 -5.59
N SER A 385 -11.12 -7.40 -5.80
CA SER A 385 -10.53 -8.12 -6.91
C SER A 385 -11.63 -8.76 -7.76
N PRO A 386 -11.68 -8.48 -9.08
CA PRO A 386 -12.64 -9.13 -9.96
C PRO A 386 -12.36 -10.63 -10.08
N PHE A 387 -11.17 -11.09 -9.67
CA PHE A 387 -10.77 -12.49 -9.65
C PHE A 387 -11.28 -13.26 -8.42
N LEU A 388 -11.68 -12.56 -7.35
CA LEU A 388 -12.09 -13.15 -6.07
C LEU A 388 -13.62 -13.24 -5.87
N ALA A 389 -14.40 -12.86 -6.88
CA ALA A 389 -15.86 -12.85 -6.79
C ALA A 389 -16.41 -14.24 -6.38
N GLY A 390 -17.08 -14.30 -5.22
CA GLY A 390 -17.79 -15.49 -4.73
C GLY A 390 -17.00 -16.48 -3.86
N LYS A 391 -15.71 -16.24 -3.54
CA LYS A 391 -14.88 -17.16 -2.73
C LYS A 391 -14.49 -16.59 -1.36
N LYS A 392 -15.31 -16.85 -0.33
CA LYS A 392 -15.10 -16.29 1.04
C LYS A 392 -13.78 -16.72 1.70
N ASP A 393 -13.41 -17.99 1.63
CA ASP A 393 -12.20 -18.50 2.30
C ASP A 393 -10.91 -17.92 1.68
N CYS A 394 -10.91 -17.73 0.36
CA CYS A 394 -9.80 -17.09 -0.35
C CYS A 394 -9.67 -15.61 0.03
N ALA A 395 -10.79 -14.91 0.22
CA ALA A 395 -10.79 -13.50 0.61
C ALA A 395 -10.18 -13.27 2.01
N GLN A 396 -10.45 -14.15 2.97
CA GLN A 396 -9.89 -14.09 4.32
C GLN A 396 -8.38 -14.35 4.30
N TRP A 397 -7.94 -15.34 3.52
CA TRP A 397 -6.53 -15.64 3.34
C TRP A 397 -5.77 -14.49 2.65
N VAL A 398 -6.33 -13.90 1.59
CA VAL A 398 -5.73 -12.73 0.91
C VAL A 398 -5.61 -11.55 1.87
N MET A 399 -6.61 -11.31 2.71
CA MET A 399 -6.55 -10.25 3.72
C MET A 399 -5.40 -10.49 4.70
N GLN A 400 -5.25 -11.70 5.25
CA GLN A 400 -4.20 -12.00 6.23
C GLN A 400 -2.79 -11.82 5.64
N ASN A 401 -2.57 -12.21 4.39
CA ASN A 401 -1.28 -12.03 3.70
C ASN A 401 -1.04 -10.58 3.23
N SER A 402 -2.05 -9.72 3.27
CA SER A 402 -1.91 -8.29 2.94
C SER A 402 -1.53 -7.44 4.15
N ILE A 403 -1.61 -7.97 5.38
CA ILE A 403 -1.38 -7.22 6.61
C ILE A 403 0.03 -6.63 6.69
N PRO A 404 1.14 -7.40 6.51
CA PRO A 404 2.48 -6.84 6.59
C PRO A 404 2.72 -5.71 5.57
N PHE A 405 2.22 -5.90 4.36
CA PHE A 405 2.29 -4.91 3.29
C PHE A 405 1.46 -3.65 3.60
N ALA A 406 0.25 -3.80 4.15
CA ALA A 406 -0.59 -2.68 4.54
C ALA A 406 0.02 -1.89 5.71
N GLU A 407 0.62 -2.56 6.69
CA GLU A 407 1.35 -1.92 7.79
C GLU A 407 2.63 -1.22 7.32
N LEU A 408 3.34 -1.77 6.33
CA LEU A 408 4.47 -1.09 5.71
C LEU A 408 4.01 0.15 4.91
N SER A 409 2.92 0.03 4.15
CA SER A 409 2.29 1.15 3.44
C SER A 409 1.85 2.26 4.40
N LEU A 410 1.41 1.91 5.61
CA LEU A 410 1.07 2.88 6.66
C LEU A 410 2.31 3.64 7.15
N ARG A 411 3.46 2.98 7.31
CA ARG A 411 4.71 3.66 7.67
C ARG A 411 5.14 4.62 6.57
N THR A 412 5.09 4.19 5.31
CA THR A 412 5.37 5.03 4.13
C THR A 412 4.43 6.24 4.06
N LEU A 413 3.13 6.04 4.31
CA LEU A 413 2.13 7.12 4.37
C LEU A 413 2.52 8.21 5.39
N VAL A 414 2.91 7.80 6.61
CA VAL A 414 3.27 8.74 7.68
C VAL A 414 4.55 9.49 7.33
N GLU A 415 5.56 8.80 6.80
CA GLU A 415 6.83 9.40 6.36
C GLU A 415 6.62 10.45 5.25
N TYR A 416 5.80 10.11 4.25
CA TYR A 416 5.52 11.05 3.16
C TYR A 416 4.72 12.26 3.69
N TYR A 417 3.73 12.01 4.55
CA TYR A 417 2.90 13.08 5.10
C TYR A 417 3.72 14.03 5.98
N SER A 418 4.66 13.52 6.77
CA SER A 418 5.53 14.37 7.59
C SER A 418 6.37 15.35 6.76
N ASN A 419 6.72 14.96 5.53
CA ASN A 419 7.51 15.79 4.62
C ASN A 419 6.66 16.77 3.80
N THR A 420 5.37 16.49 3.59
CA THR A 420 4.53 17.21 2.62
C THR A 420 3.23 17.78 3.18
N ALA A 421 2.95 17.62 4.49
CA ALA A 421 1.71 18.11 5.12
C ALA A 421 1.43 19.61 4.88
N HIS A 422 2.48 20.41 4.71
CA HIS A 422 2.41 21.86 4.48
C HIS A 422 2.25 22.26 3.01
N TYR A 423 2.30 21.31 2.07
CA TYR A 423 2.16 21.59 0.63
C TYR A 423 0.74 22.05 0.33
N ALA A 424 0.60 23.03 -0.57
CA ALA A 424 -0.69 23.62 -0.89
C ALA A 424 -1.66 22.57 -1.46
N GLU A 425 -1.17 21.69 -2.34
CA GLU A 425 -1.94 20.62 -2.97
C GLU A 425 -2.54 19.66 -1.94
N ILE A 426 -1.77 19.33 -0.90
CA ILE A 426 -2.19 18.45 0.21
C ILE A 426 -3.25 19.12 1.09
N VAL A 427 -3.03 20.39 1.43
CA VAL A 427 -3.98 21.19 2.23
C VAL A 427 -5.28 21.42 1.46
N GLN A 428 -5.20 21.78 0.18
CA GLN A 428 -6.38 22.03 -0.66
C GLN A 428 -7.22 20.76 -0.86
N ALA A 429 -6.59 19.61 -1.09
CA ALA A 429 -7.29 18.33 -1.20
C ALA A 429 -7.80 17.77 0.14
N THR A 430 -7.52 18.42 1.27
CA THR A 430 -7.91 17.99 2.62
C THR A 430 -7.45 16.57 2.98
N VAL A 431 -6.26 16.15 2.50
CA VAL A 431 -5.73 14.77 2.66
C VAL A 431 -5.73 14.30 4.13
N LEU A 432 -5.52 15.22 5.07
CA LEU A 432 -5.62 14.94 6.51
C LEU A 432 -6.96 14.30 6.91
N VAL A 433 -8.08 14.76 6.33
CA VAL A 433 -9.42 14.20 6.59
C VAL A 433 -9.48 12.75 6.16
N ASP A 434 -8.94 12.43 4.98
CA ASP A 434 -8.93 11.08 4.44
C ASP A 434 -8.01 10.14 5.24
N ILE A 435 -6.86 10.65 5.72
CA ILE A 435 -5.98 9.90 6.62
C ILE A 435 -6.72 9.59 7.93
N VAL A 436 -7.35 10.58 8.57
CA VAL A 436 -8.11 10.39 9.82
C VAL A 436 -9.22 9.36 9.65
N LYS A 437 -9.98 9.43 8.54
CA LYS A 437 -11.02 8.44 8.19
C LYS A 437 -10.44 7.04 8.01
N CYS A 438 -9.32 6.91 7.33
CA CYS A 438 -8.70 5.61 7.08
C CYS A 438 -8.18 4.97 8.38
N LEU A 439 -7.53 5.76 9.24
CA LEU A 439 -6.94 5.28 10.50
C LEU A 439 -7.99 5.00 11.58
N SER A 440 -9.12 5.73 11.57
CA SER A 440 -10.20 5.52 12.55
C SER A 440 -10.83 4.12 12.45
N VAL A 441 -10.79 3.49 11.27
CA VAL A 441 -11.34 2.13 11.05
C VAL A 441 -10.62 1.07 11.89
N PRO A 442 -9.31 0.78 11.69
CA PRO A 442 -8.59 -0.19 12.53
C PRO A 442 -8.57 0.20 14.01
N MET A 443 -8.49 1.50 14.31
CA MET A 443 -8.57 2.01 15.69
C MET A 443 -9.90 1.64 16.37
N SER A 444 -11.03 1.83 15.70
CA SER A 444 -12.36 1.50 16.24
C SER A 444 -12.56 0.00 16.47
N LEU A 445 -11.96 -0.84 15.60
CA LEU A 445 -12.01 -2.29 15.72
C LEU A 445 -11.21 -2.81 16.92
N LYS A 446 -10.09 -2.16 17.29
CA LYS A 446 -9.18 -2.51 18.40
C LYS A 446 -9.00 -4.03 18.56
N TYR A 447 -9.75 -4.66 19.46
CA TYR A 447 -9.64 -6.10 19.75
C TYR A 447 -10.19 -7.02 18.65
N GLN A 448 -11.09 -6.53 17.80
CA GLN A 448 -11.63 -7.24 16.64
C GLN A 448 -10.84 -6.97 15.35
N CYS A 449 -9.78 -6.16 15.42
CA CYS A 449 -8.91 -5.91 14.27
C CYS A 449 -8.24 -7.22 13.82
N PRO A 450 -8.15 -7.52 12.50
CA PRO A 450 -7.58 -8.77 12.00
C PRO A 450 -6.19 -9.09 12.53
N ALA A 451 -5.35 -8.07 12.71
CA ALA A 451 -4.11 -8.16 13.47
C ALA A 451 -4.05 -7.12 14.58
N GLN A 452 -3.52 -7.53 15.73
CA GLN A 452 -3.34 -6.65 16.90
C GLN A 452 -2.23 -5.62 16.69
N THR A 453 -1.28 -5.88 15.80
CA THR A 453 -0.24 -4.92 15.39
C THR A 453 -0.85 -3.73 14.63
N THR A 454 -1.89 -3.98 13.84
CA THR A 454 -2.48 -2.99 12.92
C THR A 454 -3.13 -1.83 13.65
N TRP A 455 -4.02 -2.08 14.63
CA TRP A 455 -4.68 -0.99 15.35
C TRP A 455 -3.68 -0.18 16.19
N LYS A 456 -2.63 -0.82 16.71
CA LYS A 456 -1.54 -0.17 17.45
C LYS A 456 -0.72 0.74 16.53
N ALA A 457 -0.36 0.23 15.35
CA ALA A 457 0.34 1.00 14.32
C ALA A 457 -0.51 2.17 13.83
N ALA A 458 -1.81 1.95 13.58
CA ALA A 458 -2.76 2.99 13.19
C ALA A 458 -2.90 4.08 14.25
N THR A 459 -2.92 3.72 15.54
CA THR A 459 -3.00 4.69 16.65
C THR A 459 -1.73 5.54 16.73
N SER A 460 -0.55 4.93 16.62
CA SER A 460 0.74 5.66 16.58
C SER A 460 0.83 6.60 15.36
N ALA A 461 0.41 6.11 14.19
CA ALA A 461 0.33 6.91 12.97
C ALA A 461 -0.65 8.08 13.12
N PHE A 462 -1.82 7.85 13.72
CA PHE A 462 -2.84 8.87 13.97
C PHE A 462 -2.29 9.98 14.85
N ILE A 463 -1.66 9.64 15.99
CA ILE A 463 -1.06 10.63 16.90
C ILE A 463 -0.04 11.49 16.15
N THR A 464 0.83 10.87 15.35
CA THR A 464 1.86 11.56 14.57
C THR A 464 1.25 12.49 13.52
N VAL A 465 0.30 12.00 12.72
CA VAL A 465 -0.37 12.75 11.65
C VAL A 465 -1.16 13.93 12.22
N ILE A 466 -1.88 13.74 13.34
CA ILE A 466 -2.64 14.82 13.98
C ILE A 466 -1.71 15.91 14.51
N ARG A 467 -0.60 15.57 15.15
CA ARG A 467 0.38 16.57 15.62
C ARG A 467 0.94 17.44 14.48
N LEU A 468 1.07 16.87 13.29
CA LEU A 468 1.56 17.58 12.10
C LEU A 468 0.45 18.38 11.39
N GLY A 469 -0.71 17.76 11.18
CA GLY A 469 -1.79 18.30 10.35
C GLY A 469 -2.74 19.23 11.09
N LEU A 470 -2.99 19.02 12.39
CA LEU A 470 -3.94 19.81 13.16
C LEU A 470 -3.52 21.29 13.29
N PRO A 471 -2.23 21.64 13.51
CA PRO A 471 -1.79 23.04 13.45
C PRO A 471 -2.13 23.75 12.12
N ILE A 472 -2.02 23.03 11.00
CA ILE A 472 -2.34 23.56 9.66
C ILE A 472 -3.86 23.70 9.50
N ALA A 473 -4.63 22.67 9.86
CA ALA A 473 -6.08 22.69 9.79
C ALA A 473 -6.72 23.79 10.65
N ARG A 474 -6.12 24.09 11.81
CA ARG A 474 -6.54 25.20 12.69
C ARG A 474 -6.47 26.56 12.03
N GLN A 475 -5.56 26.78 11.09
CA GLN A 475 -5.45 28.06 10.35
C GLN A 475 -6.60 28.22 9.34
N GLN A 476 -7.25 27.14 8.93
CA GLN A 476 -8.30 27.11 7.90
C GLN A 476 -9.52 26.29 8.34
N VAL A 477 -10.07 26.60 9.52
CA VAL A 477 -11.13 25.82 10.20
C VAL A 477 -12.33 25.47 9.31
N ARG A 478 -12.75 26.42 8.45
CA ARG A 478 -13.89 26.24 7.54
C ARG A 478 -13.59 25.26 6.41
N HIS A 479 -12.36 25.25 5.88
CA HIS A 479 -11.93 24.34 4.83
C HIS A 479 -11.91 22.90 5.33
N PHE A 480 -11.44 22.70 6.56
CA PHE A 480 -11.39 21.39 7.23
C PHE A 480 -12.68 21.03 7.99
N ARG A 481 -13.86 21.52 7.58
CA ARG A 481 -15.11 21.27 8.32
C ARG A 481 -15.38 19.78 8.59
N ALA A 482 -15.12 18.92 7.61
CA ALA A 482 -15.31 17.47 7.73
C ALA A 482 -14.32 16.80 8.70
N LEU A 483 -13.16 17.42 8.96
CA LEU A 483 -12.16 16.87 9.88
C LEU A 483 -12.71 16.76 11.30
N TRP A 484 -13.44 17.78 11.75
CA TRP A 484 -13.84 17.92 13.14
C TRP A 484 -14.78 16.79 13.59
N THR A 485 -15.74 16.42 12.74
CA THR A 485 -16.64 15.29 13.01
C THR A 485 -15.89 13.97 13.03
N GLU A 486 -14.99 13.75 12.06
CA GLU A 486 -14.21 12.51 11.96
C GLU A 486 -13.22 12.35 13.11
N LEU A 487 -12.60 13.45 13.55
CA LEU A 487 -11.66 13.49 14.66
C LEU A 487 -12.36 13.15 15.98
N ALA A 488 -13.51 13.76 16.26
CA ALA A 488 -14.30 13.44 17.46
C ALA A 488 -14.78 11.99 17.45
N ASP A 489 -15.28 11.51 16.31
CA ASP A 489 -15.68 10.11 16.12
C ASP A 489 -14.53 9.13 16.36
N ALA A 490 -13.34 9.44 15.84
CA ALA A 490 -12.16 8.60 16.00
C ALA A 490 -11.75 8.48 17.48
N PHE A 491 -11.71 9.59 18.22
CA PHE A 491 -11.42 9.56 19.66
C PHE A 491 -12.47 8.77 20.43
N GLU A 492 -13.76 9.04 20.18
CA GLU A 492 -14.86 8.40 20.91
C GLU A 492 -14.89 6.89 20.69
N LYS A 493 -14.84 6.46 19.41
CA LYS A 493 -14.89 5.03 19.03
C LYS A 493 -13.66 4.26 19.52
N PHE A 494 -12.50 4.91 19.61
CA PHE A 494 -11.28 4.29 20.12
C PHE A 494 -11.30 4.15 21.65
N LEU A 495 -11.53 5.25 22.38
CA LEU A 495 -11.49 5.29 23.84
C LEU A 495 -12.64 4.50 24.48
N PHE A 496 -13.79 4.46 23.83
CA PHE A 496 -14.98 3.74 24.30
C PHE A 496 -15.41 2.63 23.34
N THR A 497 -14.43 1.89 22.81
CA THR A 497 -14.71 0.77 21.90
C THR A 497 -15.63 -0.27 22.55
N SER A 498 -16.54 -0.80 21.74
CA SER A 498 -17.39 -1.95 22.09
C SER A 498 -16.74 -3.30 21.79
N SER A 499 -15.55 -3.30 21.16
CA SER A 499 -14.81 -4.53 20.87
C SER A 499 -14.36 -5.20 22.17
N LYS A 500 -14.41 -6.54 22.20
CA LYS A 500 -13.94 -7.34 23.34
C LYS A 500 -12.82 -8.27 22.87
N PRO A 501 -11.75 -8.47 23.67
CA PRO A 501 -10.69 -9.41 23.33
C PRO A 501 -11.23 -10.83 23.33
N SER A 502 -10.79 -11.64 22.36
CA SER A 502 -11.18 -13.05 22.23
C SER A 502 -10.65 -13.91 23.38
N THR A 503 -9.49 -13.54 23.92
CA THR A 503 -8.88 -14.13 25.11
C THR A 503 -8.71 -13.08 26.20
N PRO A 504 -8.91 -13.41 27.49
CA PRO A 504 -8.65 -12.48 28.58
C PRO A 504 -7.22 -11.93 28.50
N LEU A 505 -7.08 -10.61 28.55
CA LEU A 505 -5.78 -9.95 28.51
C LEU A 505 -5.04 -10.16 29.83
N SER A 506 -3.72 -10.36 29.77
CA SER A 506 -2.86 -10.28 30.94
C SER A 506 -2.86 -8.88 31.56
N SER A 507 -2.48 -8.78 32.83
CA SER A 507 -2.34 -7.49 33.54
C SER A 507 -1.41 -6.53 32.79
N ASP A 508 -0.29 -7.03 32.28
CA ASP A 508 0.70 -6.23 31.56
C ASP A 508 0.22 -5.77 30.18
N GLU A 509 -0.59 -6.57 29.48
CA GLU A 509 -1.22 -6.15 28.22
C GLU A 509 -2.29 -5.10 28.46
N ARG A 510 -3.08 -5.24 29.53
CA ARG A 510 -4.08 -4.25 29.93
C ARG A 510 -3.44 -2.89 30.21
N LYS A 511 -2.37 -2.85 31.01
CA LYS A 511 -1.60 -1.63 31.28
C LYS A 511 -1.02 -1.03 30.00
N ARG A 512 -0.49 -1.85 29.09
CA ARG A 512 0.02 -1.38 27.79
C ARG A 512 -1.08 -0.79 26.91
N HIS A 513 -2.27 -1.39 26.89
CA HIS A 513 -3.39 -0.87 26.11
C HIS A 513 -3.98 0.40 26.72
N GLU A 514 -4.09 0.47 28.04
CA GLU A 514 -4.50 1.67 28.77
C GLU A 514 -3.52 2.83 28.57
N PHE A 515 -2.21 2.53 28.54
CA PHE A 515 -1.20 3.54 28.22
C PHE A 515 -1.42 4.18 26.84
N VAL A 516 -1.81 3.39 25.82
CA VAL A 516 -2.17 3.92 24.50
C VAL A 516 -3.45 4.75 24.55
N ASP A 517 -4.44 4.37 25.37
CA ASP A 517 -5.64 5.19 25.59
C ASP A 517 -5.27 6.54 26.23
N CYS A 518 -4.35 6.55 27.19
CA CYS A 518 -3.85 7.77 27.81
C CYS A 518 -3.12 8.68 26.81
N GLN A 519 -2.35 8.12 25.87
CA GLN A 519 -1.70 8.91 24.82
C GLN A 519 -2.70 9.68 23.95
N MET A 520 -3.93 9.16 23.74
CA MET A 520 -4.97 9.90 23.03
C MET A 520 -5.53 11.06 23.85
N ILE A 521 -5.73 10.87 25.15
CA ILE A 521 -6.12 11.97 26.03
C ILE A 521 -5.04 13.05 26.08
N ASP A 522 -3.77 12.65 26.13
CA ASP A 522 -2.65 13.59 26.06
C ASP A 522 -2.59 14.33 24.73
N LEU A 523 -2.94 13.69 23.62
CA LEU A 523 -3.07 14.37 22.31
C LEU A 523 -4.17 15.43 22.34
N ILE A 524 -5.34 15.12 22.91
CA ILE A 524 -6.43 16.10 23.09
C ILE A 524 -5.95 17.26 23.97
N ARG A 525 -5.32 16.94 25.10
CA ARG A 525 -4.82 17.92 26.08
C ARG A 525 -3.76 18.84 25.49
N ALA A 526 -2.86 18.34 24.66
CA ALA A 526 -1.76 19.12 24.09
C ALA A 526 -2.15 19.90 22.83
N GLU A 527 -2.93 19.31 21.92
CA GLU A 527 -3.17 19.89 20.59
C GLU A 527 -4.55 20.53 20.41
N ILE A 528 -5.54 20.16 21.23
CA ILE A 528 -6.93 20.62 21.10
C ILE A 528 -7.28 21.62 22.19
N LEU A 529 -7.13 21.25 23.47
CA LEU A 529 -7.58 22.09 24.60
C LEU A 529 -6.95 23.50 24.63
N PRO A 530 -5.66 23.72 24.29
CA PRO A 530 -5.09 25.07 24.29
C PRO A 530 -5.69 26.00 23.22
N PHE A 531 -6.32 25.42 22.20
CA PHE A 531 -6.84 26.14 21.03
C PHE A 531 -8.36 26.03 20.90
N ILE A 532 -9.02 25.67 21.99
CA ILE A 532 -10.43 25.28 22.02
C ILE A 532 -11.40 26.33 21.44
N ASN A 533 -11.01 27.61 21.53
CA ASN A 533 -11.77 28.77 21.05
C ASN A 533 -11.84 28.89 19.52
N ILE A 534 -10.95 28.21 18.80
CA ILE A 534 -10.84 28.28 17.34
C ILE A 534 -11.75 27.26 16.66
N PHE A 535 -12.09 26.16 17.35
CA PHE A 535 -12.83 25.04 16.77
C PHE A 535 -14.36 25.25 16.75
N PRO A 536 -15.09 24.51 15.90
CA PRO A 536 -16.56 24.54 15.90
C PRO A 536 -17.16 24.07 17.24
N ARG A 537 -18.27 24.69 17.66
CA ARG A 537 -18.90 24.41 18.96
C ARG A 537 -19.29 22.95 19.14
N ASP A 538 -19.89 22.34 18.11
CA ASP A 538 -20.32 20.94 18.15
C ASP A 538 -19.15 19.99 18.40
N PHE A 539 -18.00 20.28 17.77
CA PHE A 539 -16.78 19.51 18.00
C PHE A 539 -16.29 19.66 19.44
N THR A 540 -16.22 20.90 19.92
CA THR A 540 -15.74 21.19 21.26
C THR A 540 -16.63 20.55 22.33
N GLN A 541 -17.95 20.62 22.18
CA GLN A 541 -18.90 19.98 23.08
C GLN A 541 -18.64 18.47 23.18
N ARG A 542 -18.47 17.79 22.03
CA ARG A 542 -18.16 16.36 21.99
C ARG A 542 -16.83 16.01 22.67
N ILE A 543 -15.81 16.86 22.56
CA ILE A 543 -14.54 16.67 23.27
C ILE A 543 -14.73 16.75 24.79
N VAL A 544 -15.52 17.70 25.28
CA VAL A 544 -15.82 17.82 26.72
C VAL A 544 -16.61 16.61 27.22
N GLU A 545 -17.64 16.19 26.48
CA GLU A 545 -18.44 15.00 26.79
C GLU A 545 -17.56 13.73 26.82
N LEU A 546 -16.64 13.59 25.88
CA LEU A 546 -15.68 12.50 25.80
C LEU A 546 -14.74 12.46 27.01
N LEU A 547 -14.16 13.60 27.40
CA LEU A 547 -13.28 13.67 28.57
C LEU A 547 -14.05 13.40 29.87
N ASN A 548 -15.29 13.88 29.99
CA ASN A 548 -16.15 13.58 31.13
C ASN A 548 -16.45 12.07 31.23
N LYS A 549 -16.86 11.46 30.11
CA LYS A 549 -17.06 10.01 30.01
C LYS A 549 -15.79 9.22 30.34
N GLY A 550 -14.62 9.72 29.96
CA GLY A 550 -13.32 9.13 30.26
C GLY A 550 -12.99 9.16 31.74
N SER A 551 -13.32 10.27 32.42
CA SER A 551 -13.14 10.45 33.85
C SER A 551 -14.09 9.57 34.70
N ILE A 552 -15.25 9.19 34.18
CA ILE A 552 -16.25 8.39 34.92
C ILE A 552 -16.01 6.88 34.77
N ASN A 553 -15.51 6.41 33.62
CA ASN A 553 -15.45 4.99 33.26
C ASN A 553 -14.38 4.15 34.01
N SER A 554 -14.10 4.43 35.29
CA SER A 554 -13.17 3.65 36.13
C SER A 554 -13.79 2.35 36.67
N THR A 555 -15.12 2.24 36.75
CA THR A 555 -15.78 1.11 37.43
C THR A 555 -17.13 0.74 36.80
N ASP A 556 -17.23 -0.42 36.13
CA ASP A 556 -18.53 -1.07 35.95
C ASP A 556 -18.71 -2.03 37.14
N HIS A 557 -19.45 -1.59 38.17
CA HIS A 557 -19.62 -2.27 39.45
C HIS A 557 -20.34 -3.64 39.38
N LYS A 558 -20.68 -4.12 38.18
CA LYS A 558 -21.42 -5.38 37.97
C LYS A 558 -20.55 -6.58 37.60
N ASP A 559 -19.28 -6.41 37.29
CA ASP A 559 -18.37 -7.53 37.02
C ASP A 559 -17.74 -8.04 38.33
N VAL A 560 -18.34 -9.09 38.90
CA VAL A 560 -17.93 -9.80 40.15
C VAL A 560 -16.55 -10.48 40.03
N LEU A 561 -15.94 -10.45 38.85
CA LEU A 561 -14.63 -11.01 38.55
C LEU A 561 -13.82 -9.86 37.94
N ASP A 562 -12.84 -9.28 38.64
CA ASP A 562 -11.93 -8.13 38.32
C ASP A 562 -11.23 -8.13 36.92
N THR A 563 -11.92 -8.55 35.88
CA THR A 563 -11.37 -9.10 34.64
C THR A 563 -11.51 -8.10 33.50
N TYR A 564 -12.42 -7.13 33.62
CA TYR A 564 -12.65 -6.09 32.63
C TYR A 564 -12.83 -4.75 33.36
N LEU A 565 -12.11 -3.71 32.93
CA LEU A 565 -12.48 -2.29 33.06
C LEU A 565 -11.94 -1.40 34.20
N GLN A 566 -11.00 -1.80 35.06
CA GLN A 566 -10.28 -0.77 35.84
C GLN A 566 -9.31 -0.03 34.91
N ARG A 567 -9.76 1.13 34.41
CA ARG A 567 -8.98 2.08 33.60
C ARG A 567 -8.67 3.34 34.42
N THR A 568 -8.05 3.10 35.58
CA THR A 568 -7.79 4.11 36.60
C THR A 568 -6.90 5.23 36.07
N GLU A 569 -5.88 4.90 35.27
CA GLU A 569 -4.96 5.88 34.71
C GLU A 569 -5.65 6.71 33.62
N LEU A 570 -6.47 6.08 32.78
CA LEU A 570 -7.29 6.80 31.78
C LEU A 570 -8.23 7.82 32.45
N SER A 571 -8.89 7.39 33.54
CA SER A 571 -9.76 8.25 34.34
C SER A 571 -8.99 9.46 34.88
N ARG A 572 -7.80 9.21 35.45
CA ARG A 572 -6.90 10.25 35.98
C ARG A 572 -6.49 11.27 34.92
N VAL A 573 -5.98 10.84 33.77
CA VAL A 573 -5.53 11.76 32.71
C VAL A 573 -6.70 12.51 32.06
N SER A 574 -7.88 11.89 31.96
CA SER A 574 -9.09 12.55 31.44
C SER A 574 -9.57 13.66 32.38
N PHE A 575 -9.52 13.39 33.68
CA PHE A 575 -9.84 14.36 34.72
C PHE A 575 -8.85 15.54 34.73
N GLU A 576 -7.54 15.26 34.65
CA GLU A 576 -6.51 16.30 34.54
C GLU A 576 -6.66 17.15 33.28
N ALA A 577 -7.05 16.56 32.16
CA ALA A 577 -7.34 17.29 30.94
C ALA A 577 -8.52 18.26 31.12
N LEU A 578 -9.63 17.82 31.75
CA LEU A 578 -10.74 18.71 32.10
C LEU A 578 -10.32 19.85 33.04
N LEU A 579 -9.51 19.53 34.05
CA LEU A 579 -9.00 20.52 34.99
C LEU A 579 -8.11 21.55 34.28
N SER A 580 -7.24 21.12 33.37
CA SER A 580 -6.37 22.03 32.60
C SER A 580 -7.19 23.04 31.77
N MET A 581 -8.30 22.60 31.18
CA MET A 581 -9.20 23.46 30.43
C MET A 581 -9.92 24.48 31.33
N SER A 582 -10.21 24.14 32.58
CA SER A 582 -10.81 25.08 33.54
C SER A 582 -9.85 26.21 33.94
N GLN A 583 -8.54 25.92 33.94
CA GLN A 583 -7.47 26.83 34.34
C GLN A 583 -7.02 27.77 33.22
N SER A 584 -7.12 27.34 31.95
CA SER A 584 -6.76 28.15 30.79
C SER A 584 -7.56 29.47 30.80
N GLU A 585 -6.84 30.59 30.90
CA GLU A 585 -7.45 31.92 30.81
C GLU A 585 -8.08 32.11 29.42
N PRO A 586 -9.32 32.62 29.33
CA PRO A 586 -9.76 33.23 28.09
C PRO A 586 -9.04 34.57 27.98
N ASP A 587 -7.96 34.64 27.19
CA ASP A 587 -7.35 35.88 26.71
C ASP A 587 -8.41 36.69 25.93
N LEU A 588 -9.25 37.41 26.67
CA LEU A 588 -10.42 38.17 26.20
C LEU A 588 -10.06 39.63 25.91
N VAL A 589 -8.82 39.93 25.55
CA VAL A 589 -8.41 41.28 25.15
C VAL A 589 -7.74 41.25 23.79
N ARG A 590 -8.54 41.02 22.73
CA ARG A 590 -8.40 41.58 21.36
C ARG A 590 -9.33 40.85 20.37
N CYS A 591 -10.63 41.12 20.43
CA CYS A 591 -11.52 40.97 19.28
C CYS A 591 -12.71 41.93 19.44
N THR A 592 -12.45 43.22 19.26
CA THR A 592 -13.51 44.22 19.09
C THR A 592 -14.07 44.10 17.68
N SER A 593 -15.20 43.40 17.54
CA SER A 593 -16.09 43.56 16.38
C SER A 593 -17.53 43.38 16.87
N PRO A 594 -18.39 44.40 16.79
CA PRO A 594 -19.76 44.31 17.21
C PRO A 594 -20.56 43.66 16.08
N SER A 595 -20.80 42.36 16.17
CA SER A 595 -21.85 41.71 15.40
C SER A 595 -22.74 40.92 16.35
N ASN A 596 -24.02 41.29 16.36
CA ASN A 596 -25.08 40.74 17.18
C ASN A 596 -25.34 39.28 16.80
N SER A 597 -24.83 38.35 17.61
CA SER A 597 -25.47 37.08 17.97
C SER A 597 -24.70 36.40 19.12
N ASP A 598 -25.12 36.71 20.34
CA ASP A 598 -25.07 35.92 21.58
C ASP A 598 -23.84 35.06 21.97
N LYS A 599 -23.17 35.57 23.01
CA LYS A 599 -22.56 34.90 24.19
C LYS A 599 -22.38 33.36 24.14
N PRO A 600 -21.24 32.81 23.69
CA PRO A 600 -21.15 31.36 23.52
C PRO A 600 -19.95 30.62 24.13
N ILE A 601 -18.81 31.27 24.38
CA ILE A 601 -17.57 30.56 24.80
C ILE A 601 -17.54 30.33 26.33
N VAL A 602 -18.10 31.26 27.09
CA VAL A 602 -18.21 31.17 28.56
C VAL A 602 -19.02 29.93 28.98
N HIS A 603 -20.10 29.60 28.24
CA HIS A 603 -20.97 28.47 28.57
C HIS A 603 -20.31 27.10 28.45
N LEU A 604 -19.32 26.94 27.57
CA LEU A 604 -18.66 25.64 27.38
C LEU A 604 -17.63 25.36 28.47
N GLY A 605 -16.87 26.38 28.89
CA GLY A 605 -16.04 26.32 30.09
C GLY A 605 -16.88 26.02 31.34
N THR A 606 -18.05 26.67 31.47
CA THR A 606 -19.01 26.38 32.54
C THR A 606 -19.55 24.95 32.48
N SER A 607 -19.89 24.43 31.31
CA SER A 607 -20.37 23.05 31.15
C SER A 607 -19.31 22.02 31.57
N ALA A 608 -18.04 22.28 31.27
CA ALA A 608 -16.95 21.42 31.69
C ALA A 608 -16.67 21.50 33.20
N ILE A 609 -16.75 22.71 33.78
CA ILE A 609 -16.63 22.89 35.22
C ILE A 609 -17.79 22.21 35.95
N ASN A 610 -19.02 22.33 35.46
CA ASN A 610 -20.18 21.63 36.04
C ASN A 610 -20.02 20.10 35.96
N SER A 611 -19.49 19.61 34.83
CA SER A 611 -19.14 18.18 34.69
C SER A 611 -18.06 17.76 35.71
N LEU A 612 -17.05 18.60 35.92
CA LEU A 612 -15.98 18.37 36.90
C LEU A 612 -16.53 18.35 38.33
N ILE A 613 -17.37 19.31 38.70
CA ILE A 613 -18.02 19.40 40.02
C ILE A 613 -18.92 18.17 40.25
N SER A 614 -19.74 17.80 39.27
CA SER A 614 -20.58 16.60 39.34
C SER A 614 -19.73 15.33 39.56
N ARG A 615 -18.57 15.23 38.89
CA ARG A 615 -17.65 14.11 39.05
C ARG A 615 -16.98 14.11 40.43
N CYS A 616 -16.52 15.28 40.90
CA CYS A 616 -15.98 15.45 42.24
C CYS A 616 -16.98 14.96 43.29
N ARG A 617 -18.26 15.39 43.18
CA ARG A 617 -19.35 14.93 44.05
C ARG A 617 -19.48 13.41 44.02
N GLN A 618 -19.54 12.83 42.83
CA GLN A 618 -19.70 11.38 42.65
C GLN A 618 -18.54 10.57 43.28
N VAL A 619 -17.28 10.98 43.08
CA VAL A 619 -16.11 10.29 43.69
C VAL A 619 -16.18 10.39 45.20
N MET A 620 -16.43 11.60 45.74
CA MET A 620 -16.51 11.82 47.18
C MET A 620 -17.62 10.98 47.83
N THR A 621 -18.83 10.98 47.27
CA THR A 621 -19.94 10.17 47.78
C THR A 621 -19.66 8.67 47.64
N SER A 622 -19.09 8.23 46.51
CA SER A 622 -18.73 6.82 46.32
C SER A 622 -17.65 6.37 47.29
N TYR A 623 -16.63 7.19 47.54
CA TYR A 623 -15.54 6.85 48.47
C TYR A 623 -16.04 6.70 49.90
N VAL A 624 -16.93 7.60 50.36
CA VAL A 624 -17.57 7.50 51.68
C VAL A 624 -18.40 6.22 51.80
N ASN A 625 -19.18 5.87 50.78
CA ASN A 625 -19.97 4.64 50.77
C ASN A 625 -19.09 3.38 50.77
N ASP A 626 -18.01 3.37 49.98
CA ASP A 626 -17.06 2.26 49.93
C ASP A 626 -16.36 2.05 51.27
N GLU A 627 -15.95 3.13 51.94
CA GLU A 627 -15.30 3.06 53.26
C GLU A 627 -16.27 2.60 54.36
N ALA A 628 -17.52 3.09 54.32
CA ALA A 628 -18.57 2.64 55.22
C ALA A 628 -18.90 1.15 55.05
N THR A 629 -18.73 0.60 53.84
CA THR A 629 -18.96 -0.83 53.55
C THR A 629 -17.72 -1.70 53.71
N SER A 630 -16.50 -1.15 53.65
CA SER A 630 -15.25 -1.94 53.79
C SER A 630 -14.85 -2.22 55.25
N GLY A 631 -15.46 -1.54 56.23
CA GLY A 631 -15.16 -1.74 57.65
C GLY A 631 -13.72 -1.32 58.02
N GLU A 632 -12.98 -2.15 58.75
CA GLU A 632 -11.58 -1.86 59.15
C GLU A 632 -10.55 -2.09 58.02
N MET A 633 -10.95 -2.62 56.86
CA MET A 633 -10.04 -2.88 55.75
C MET A 633 -9.80 -1.61 54.94
N ARG A 634 -8.52 -1.30 54.68
CA ARG A 634 -8.12 -0.17 53.84
C ARG A 634 -8.62 -0.36 52.41
N LEU A 635 -9.17 0.72 51.85
CA LEU A 635 -9.54 0.78 50.44
C LEU A 635 -8.31 0.62 49.52
N PRO A 636 -8.51 0.12 48.28
CA PRO A 636 -7.43 0.00 47.31
C PRO A 636 -6.70 1.33 47.07
N GLN A 637 -5.39 1.26 46.89
CA GLN A 637 -4.52 2.43 46.67
C GLN A 637 -4.99 3.32 45.51
N GLU A 638 -5.65 2.74 44.51
CA GLU A 638 -6.23 3.43 43.38
C GLU A 638 -7.38 4.36 43.78
N ARG A 639 -8.27 3.92 44.69
CA ARG A 639 -9.38 4.75 45.21
C ARG A 639 -8.86 5.91 46.06
N VAL A 640 -7.80 5.67 46.83
CA VAL A 640 -7.12 6.70 47.63
C VAL A 640 -6.52 7.78 46.72
N VAL A 641 -5.85 7.39 45.63
CA VAL A 641 -5.25 8.33 44.67
C VAL A 641 -6.33 9.10 43.89
N GLU A 642 -7.41 8.44 43.48
CA GLU A 642 -8.56 9.06 42.82
C GLU A 642 -9.21 10.14 43.70
N MET A 643 -9.47 9.80 44.97
CA MET A 643 -10.05 10.73 45.96
C MET A 643 -9.15 11.92 46.24
N ALA A 644 -7.85 11.69 46.48
CA ALA A 644 -6.89 12.79 46.70
C ALA A 644 -6.79 13.73 45.48
N SER A 645 -6.80 13.18 44.26
CA SER A 645 -6.77 13.97 43.02
C SER A 645 -8.03 14.84 42.86
N VAL A 646 -9.21 14.29 43.20
CA VAL A 646 -10.48 15.02 43.18
C VAL A 646 -10.48 16.18 44.18
N LEU A 647 -9.99 15.97 45.40
CA LEU A 647 -9.93 16.99 46.44
C LEU A 647 -8.97 18.14 46.05
N ASN A 648 -7.80 17.81 45.49
CA ASN A 648 -6.87 18.80 44.96
C ASN A 648 -7.47 19.59 43.78
N ALA A 649 -8.28 18.95 42.95
CA ALA A 649 -8.99 19.64 41.88
C ALA A 649 -10.07 20.59 42.42
N VAL A 650 -10.77 20.24 43.50
CA VAL A 650 -11.70 21.16 44.17
C VAL A 650 -10.95 22.41 44.67
N VAL A 651 -9.80 22.24 45.34
CA VAL A 651 -8.93 23.36 45.74
C VAL A 651 -8.57 24.23 44.53
N THR A 652 -8.16 23.59 43.44
CA THR A 652 -7.70 24.28 42.24
C THR A 652 -8.82 25.03 41.52
N LEU A 653 -10.03 24.47 41.48
CA LEU A 653 -11.23 25.14 40.96
C LEU A 653 -11.58 26.38 41.80
N ILE A 654 -11.54 26.26 43.12
CA ILE A 654 -11.81 27.35 44.07
C ILE A 654 -10.81 28.50 43.86
N ASP A 655 -9.52 28.17 43.80
CA ASP A 655 -8.45 29.16 43.57
C ASP A 655 -8.60 29.84 42.20
N GLY A 656 -8.92 29.07 41.15
CA GLY A 656 -9.16 29.58 39.81
C GLY A 656 -10.34 30.55 39.74
N LEU A 657 -11.45 30.22 40.40
CA LEU A 657 -12.64 31.07 40.43
C LEU A 657 -12.45 32.34 41.26
N THR A 658 -11.72 32.23 42.38
CA THR A 658 -11.39 33.37 43.24
C THR A 658 -10.48 34.35 42.50
N LYS A 659 -9.48 33.86 41.76
CA LYS A 659 -8.63 34.70 40.89
C LYS A 659 -9.43 35.36 39.76
N ARG A 660 -10.39 34.64 39.16
CA ARG A 660 -11.25 35.15 38.08
C ARG A 660 -12.29 36.18 38.55
N GLY A 661 -12.74 36.09 39.81
CA GLY A 661 -13.72 37.01 40.42
C GLY A 661 -13.21 38.44 40.67
N ALA A 662 -11.90 38.68 40.57
CA ALA A 662 -11.31 40.02 40.71
C ALA A 662 -11.44 40.91 39.46
N ALA A 663 -12.04 40.41 38.36
CA ALA A 663 -12.23 41.14 37.11
C ALA A 663 -13.61 41.85 37.04
N PRO A 664 -13.74 43.05 36.41
CA PRO A 664 -14.85 43.99 36.66
C PRO A 664 -16.22 43.60 36.07
N VAL A 665 -16.36 42.44 35.42
CA VAL A 665 -17.61 42.00 34.77
C VAL A 665 -17.86 40.54 35.11
N ALA A 666 -18.38 40.28 36.31
CA ALA A 666 -18.84 38.93 36.69
C ALA A 666 -20.03 38.54 35.80
N SER A 667 -19.84 37.54 34.94
CA SER A 667 -20.90 36.98 34.11
C SER A 667 -21.83 36.09 34.95
N ASN A 668 -23.12 35.99 34.59
CA ASN A 668 -24.08 35.12 35.30
C ASN A 668 -23.58 33.67 35.45
N ALA A 669 -22.83 33.17 34.48
CA ALA A 669 -22.25 31.83 34.51
C ALA A 669 -21.14 31.64 35.57
N HIS A 670 -20.48 32.71 36.02
CA HIS A 670 -19.53 32.68 37.13
C HIS A 670 -20.26 32.48 38.46
N ASN A 671 -21.40 33.14 38.65
CA ASN A 671 -22.26 32.94 39.82
C ASN A 671 -22.85 31.52 39.89
N ASP A 672 -23.27 30.94 38.76
CA ASP A 672 -23.81 29.57 38.73
C ASP A 672 -22.78 28.53 39.20
N VAL A 673 -21.53 28.65 38.71
CA VAL A 673 -20.42 27.78 39.15
C VAL A 673 -20.04 28.01 40.61
N TRP A 674 -20.09 29.26 41.07
CA TRP A 674 -19.84 29.62 42.46
C TRP A 674 -20.86 28.97 43.40
N LEU A 675 -22.15 28.96 43.01
CA LEU A 675 -23.22 28.31 43.75
C LEU A 675 -23.04 26.78 43.78
N GLU A 676 -22.73 26.16 42.64
CA GLU A 676 -22.47 24.71 42.56
C GLU A 676 -21.31 24.26 43.46
N LEU A 677 -20.24 25.05 43.58
CA LEU A 677 -19.17 24.78 44.54
C LEU A 677 -19.64 24.93 45.99
N ILE A 678 -20.42 25.96 46.32
CA ILE A 678 -21.01 26.08 47.66
C ILE A 678 -21.87 24.86 47.98
N GLU A 679 -22.66 24.37 47.03
CA GLU A 679 -23.49 23.16 47.18
C GLU A 679 -22.66 21.86 47.28
N LEU A 680 -21.39 21.88 46.91
CA LEU A 680 -20.46 20.75 47.07
C LEU A 680 -19.91 20.66 48.51
N TYR A 681 -19.93 21.76 49.27
CA TYR A 681 -19.38 21.83 50.63
C TYR A 681 -19.93 20.76 51.60
N PRO A 682 -21.24 20.49 51.67
CA PRO A 682 -21.77 19.44 52.55
C PRO A 682 -21.17 18.06 52.23
N THR A 683 -21.07 17.72 50.94
CA THR A 683 -20.47 16.45 50.50
C THR A 683 -19.00 16.34 50.90
N LEU A 684 -18.25 17.45 50.88
CA LEU A 684 -16.86 17.48 51.35
C LEU A 684 -16.76 17.27 52.87
N VAL A 685 -17.69 17.84 53.65
CA VAL A 685 -17.73 17.63 55.11
C VAL A 685 -18.06 16.17 55.44
N ASP A 686 -18.97 15.55 54.68
CA ASP A 686 -19.33 14.13 54.83
C ASP A 686 -18.14 13.19 54.58
N CYS A 687 -17.08 13.64 53.90
CA CYS A 687 -15.86 12.85 53.71
C CYS A 687 -14.99 12.75 54.97
N VAL A 688 -15.06 13.71 55.90
CA VAL A 688 -14.15 13.81 57.06
C VAL A 688 -14.07 12.52 57.89
N PRO A 689 -15.18 11.85 58.24
CA PRO A 689 -15.13 10.60 58.99
C PRO A 689 -14.34 9.49 58.28
N SER A 690 -14.46 9.41 56.96
CA SER A 690 -13.88 8.38 56.10
C SER A 690 -12.41 8.57 55.74
N CYS A 691 -11.79 9.67 56.19
CA CYS A 691 -10.40 10.01 55.86
C CYS A 691 -9.37 9.46 56.85
N LYS A 692 -9.81 8.95 58.02
CA LYS A 692 -8.92 8.49 59.10
C LYS A 692 -8.03 7.30 58.71
N SER A 693 -8.40 6.60 57.65
CA SER A 693 -7.75 5.39 57.16
C SER A 693 -6.50 5.65 56.31
N ASP A 694 -6.36 6.84 55.68
CA ASP A 694 -5.18 7.25 54.90
C ASP A 694 -4.88 8.76 55.04
N ARG A 695 -3.65 9.06 55.51
CA ARG A 695 -3.17 10.42 55.78
C ARG A 695 -3.16 11.33 54.54
N ARG A 696 -2.96 10.80 53.34
CA ARG A 696 -2.96 11.61 52.11
C ARG A 696 -4.34 12.17 51.80
N VAL A 697 -5.39 11.39 52.07
CA VAL A 697 -6.78 11.83 51.87
C VAL A 697 -7.17 12.82 52.98
N GLU A 698 -6.74 12.55 54.22
CA GLU A 698 -6.92 13.48 55.34
C GLU A 698 -6.31 14.86 55.05
N ASP A 699 -5.04 14.91 54.63
CA ASP A 699 -4.35 16.16 54.29
C ASP A 699 -5.08 16.90 53.15
N ALA A 700 -5.51 16.18 52.10
CA ALA A 700 -6.22 16.75 50.96
C ALA A 700 -7.63 17.27 51.32
N VAL A 701 -8.38 16.59 52.20
CA VAL A 701 -9.69 17.07 52.69
C VAL A 701 -9.51 18.33 53.53
N VAL A 702 -8.51 18.35 54.41
CA VAL A 702 -8.19 19.53 55.23
C VAL A 702 -7.83 20.72 54.35
N GLU A 703 -7.04 20.51 53.29
CA GLU A 703 -6.68 21.55 52.33
C GLU A 703 -7.91 22.06 51.56
N ALA A 704 -8.74 21.15 51.05
CA ALA A 704 -10.00 21.48 50.38
C ALA A 704 -10.94 22.30 51.28
N LEU A 705 -11.16 21.89 52.53
CA LEU A 705 -12.00 22.63 53.49
C LEU A 705 -11.45 24.04 53.76
N LYS A 706 -10.13 24.19 53.86
CA LYS A 706 -9.49 25.50 54.04
C LYS A 706 -9.67 26.39 52.81
N ALA A 707 -9.65 25.83 51.60
CA ALA A 707 -9.84 26.58 50.36
C ALA A 707 -11.19 27.29 50.31
N TYR A 708 -12.28 26.69 50.85
CA TYR A 708 -13.62 27.32 50.91
C TYR A 708 -13.66 28.65 51.66
N LYS A 709 -12.68 28.97 52.52
CA LYS A 709 -12.55 30.30 53.13
C LYS A 709 -12.53 31.42 52.08
N SER A 710 -11.95 31.16 50.91
CA SER A 710 -11.89 32.13 49.81
C SER A 710 -13.28 32.40 49.20
N LEU A 711 -14.14 31.38 49.11
CA LEU A 711 -15.52 31.50 48.61
C LEU A 711 -16.47 32.16 49.62
N LEU A 712 -16.19 32.03 50.91
CA LEU A 712 -16.99 32.60 52.00
C LEU A 712 -16.69 34.08 52.26
N LYS A 713 -15.65 34.64 51.63
CA LYS A 713 -15.43 36.09 51.57
C LYS A 713 -16.30 36.65 50.45
N ARG A 714 -17.05 37.74 50.73
CA ARG A 714 -17.78 38.47 49.68
C ARG A 714 -16.79 38.89 48.58
N PRO A 715 -17.13 38.71 47.29
CA PRO A 715 -16.32 39.24 46.19
C PRO A 715 -16.17 40.76 46.28
#